data_AF-A0A4U8WFR3-F1
#
_entry.id   AF-A0A4U8WFR3-F1
#
_cell.length_a   1.000
_cell.length_b   1.000
_cell.length_c   1.000
_cell.angle_alpha   90.00
_cell.angle_beta   90.00
_cell.angle_gamma   90.00
#
_symmetry.space_group_name_H-M   'P 1'
#
loop_
_entity.id
_entity.type
_entity.pdbx_description
1 polymer ?
#
loop_
_entity_poly.entity_id
_entity_poly.type
_entity_poly.pdbx_seq_one_letter_code
_entity_poly.pdbx_strand_id
1 'polypeptide(L)'
;MKKILIILLGFIAHHLFSQNFSQYVNPFIGTGGHGHTFPGAVVPFGMVQLSPDTRIDGSWDGCSGYHYSDSVIYGFSHTHLNGTGVSDYGDIMLMPTMGKPGLTSIEYSSKFSHKNEKATAGFYSVKLDKHNVDVRLTTKKRVGYHEYKFNKAGTANIILDLNHRDKLLEGEVKIIDSKTIEIFRRSEAWATNQYIYARIEFSKPLKISKKEVNGSSENNILRGTKLVLALTTAVKKDEKILVKVAISPTDYEGAAKNMLAEGSSNDFDLIKKQAEADWNKELSKIEVKSSDKDKLTVFYTAMYHVFTQPNINMDVDGKYRGRDNKFYMAKNFDYYTVFSLWDTFRGAHPLMTLIDRKRTAAFVNTFIKQREQGGRIPVWELASNETECMIGYHGVSVIADAMAKGITGFDYEKAFEASKNSAMQDIFGLNAYKQKNYISIDDEHESVSKTLEYAYDDWCIAQMAKILGKKDDYEYFMKRSQNWKNLYNPNNGFMQARKNGNWYEPFDPSEVNNNYTEGNSWHYSYFVPQDIPGLIQAHGGKQKFEQFIDAIFSASDKTTGREQVDITGLIGQYAQGNEPSHHIAYLYNFVDKPQKTEEKIKYILDNFYKNSPDGLIGNEDCGQMSAWFILSSMGIYSVTPGKPEWETVTPYFDEIKLHLEDGTTRTITRNTPKSELKTLGFENVKTVKDLKYSEQTTSPVIAADRIFDFTTQVKITPLNEKDKVYYMTLDENDKNVRKTFRVYKEPFMISKTTQVSAYAERNGEKSSVTTADFNKRPNYWNITINATANPQYTAGCKLAVIDGIKGDTNWRKGEWQGYQGQTFEAIIDFKSPQPINHISSTYLQDSRAWILMPKKVEYYVSMDGKNFILLKTLENTIDPKDTNVQIQDFSTDIFPTEARFLKVKAYHFGKLPEWHQGAGGDSYIFVDEIFVK
;
A
#
# COMPACT_ATOMS: atom_id res chain seq x y z
N MET A 1 79.62 -16.78 -10.31
CA MET A 1 78.96 -15.75 -11.15
C MET A 1 78.37 -16.42 -12.40
N LYS A 2 77.14 -16.04 -12.77
CA LYS A 2 76.30 -16.55 -13.88
C LYS A 2 75.65 -17.93 -13.67
N LYS A 3 74.35 -17.90 -13.34
CA LYS A 3 73.23 -18.45 -14.14
C LYS A 3 72.01 -18.57 -13.22
N ILE A 4 70.96 -17.77 -13.48
CA ILE A 4 69.54 -18.14 -13.37
C ILE A 4 68.80 -17.04 -14.15
N LEU A 5 68.35 -17.41 -15.34
CA LEU A 5 67.38 -16.73 -16.17
C LEU A 5 66.42 -17.86 -16.54
N ILE A 6 65.13 -17.68 -16.27
CA ILE A 6 63.93 -18.42 -16.73
C ILE A 6 62.91 -18.39 -15.57
N ILE A 7 61.89 -17.55 -15.74
CA ILE A 7 60.47 -17.61 -15.34
C ILE A 7 60.02 -16.14 -15.21
N LEU A 8 59.80 -15.50 -16.36
CA LEU A 8 59.13 -14.22 -16.43
C LEU A 8 58.45 -14.12 -17.80
N LEU A 9 57.39 -14.90 -17.99
CA LEU A 9 56.41 -14.81 -19.09
C LEU A 9 55.34 -15.87 -18.83
N GLY A 10 54.16 -15.45 -18.38
CA GLY A 10 53.05 -16.38 -18.13
C GLY A 10 51.91 -15.91 -17.22
N PHE A 11 51.77 -14.62 -16.87
CA PHE A 11 50.47 -14.11 -16.42
C PHE A 11 49.74 -13.54 -17.63
N ILE A 12 49.17 -14.44 -18.44
CA ILE A 12 48.08 -14.07 -19.34
C ILE A 12 46.91 -13.73 -18.40
N ALA A 13 46.74 -12.43 -18.15
CA ALA A 13 45.50 -11.89 -17.64
C ALA A 13 44.39 -12.37 -18.57
N HIS A 14 43.69 -13.42 -18.15
CA HIS A 14 42.37 -13.69 -18.68
C HIS A 14 41.52 -12.55 -18.14
N HIS A 15 41.44 -11.46 -18.90
CA HIS A 15 40.25 -10.63 -18.88
C HIS A 15 39.11 -11.56 -19.32
N LEU A 16 38.56 -12.30 -18.36
CA LEU A 16 37.19 -12.78 -18.47
C LEU A 16 36.39 -11.52 -18.80
N PHE A 17 35.95 -11.41 -20.05
CA PHE A 17 34.95 -10.43 -20.41
C PHE A 17 33.74 -10.77 -19.54
N SER A 18 33.61 -10.06 -18.43
CA SER A 18 32.41 -10.15 -17.60
C SER A 18 31.23 -9.90 -18.52
N GLN A 19 30.26 -10.80 -18.48
CA GLN A 19 29.08 -10.71 -19.31
C GLN A 19 28.33 -9.42 -18.96
N ASN A 20 28.00 -8.63 -19.99
CA ASN A 20 27.45 -7.28 -19.83
C ASN A 20 25.91 -7.34 -19.82
N PHE A 21 25.30 -7.85 -18.76
CA PHE A 21 23.84 -7.97 -18.62
C PHE A 21 23.12 -6.62 -18.56
N SER A 22 23.76 -5.58 -18.03
CA SER A 22 23.19 -4.22 -17.93
C SER A 22 22.85 -3.60 -19.29
N GLN A 23 23.44 -4.11 -20.39
CA GLN A 23 23.09 -3.68 -21.75
C GLN A 23 21.64 -4.00 -22.14
N TYR A 24 21.01 -4.97 -21.46
CA TYR A 24 19.62 -5.37 -21.73
C TYR A 24 18.61 -4.54 -20.95
N VAL A 25 19.02 -3.84 -19.90
CA VAL A 25 18.13 -3.08 -19.04
C VAL A 25 17.58 -1.86 -19.78
N ASN A 26 16.26 -1.72 -19.77
CA ASN A 26 15.53 -0.58 -20.30
C ASN A 26 14.76 0.13 -19.16
N PRO A 27 15.34 1.16 -18.51
CA PRO A 27 14.69 1.86 -17.40
C PRO A 27 13.39 2.60 -17.77
N PHE A 28 13.00 2.65 -19.04
CA PHE A 28 11.72 3.24 -19.44
C PHE A 28 10.54 2.29 -19.23
N ILE A 29 10.75 0.97 -19.05
CA ILE A 29 9.64 0.04 -18.79
C ILE A 29 8.97 0.41 -17.47
N GLY A 30 7.65 0.62 -17.50
CA GLY A 30 6.86 1.05 -16.34
C GLY A 30 6.79 2.57 -16.13
N THR A 31 7.48 3.36 -16.96
CA THR A 31 7.43 4.84 -16.86
C THR A 31 6.20 5.45 -17.56
N GLY A 32 5.41 4.64 -18.27
CA GLY A 32 4.11 5.02 -18.83
C GLY A 32 3.04 3.99 -18.46
N GLY A 33 1.81 4.22 -18.89
CA GLY A 33 0.67 3.43 -18.40
C GLY A 33 0.54 3.65 -16.89
N HIS A 34 0.49 2.56 -16.12
CA HIS A 34 0.27 2.61 -14.67
C HIS A 34 1.40 1.93 -13.88
N GLY A 35 2.61 1.87 -14.43
CA GLY A 35 3.75 1.21 -13.77
C GLY A 35 4.45 2.05 -12.69
N HIS A 36 4.39 3.38 -12.82
CA HIS A 36 4.99 4.37 -11.92
C HIS A 36 6.48 4.16 -11.62
N THR A 37 7.27 3.69 -12.58
CA THR A 37 8.73 3.62 -12.42
C THR A 37 9.38 4.95 -12.83
N PHE A 38 10.69 5.08 -12.67
CA PHE A 38 11.46 6.26 -13.09
C PHE A 38 12.72 5.87 -13.89
N PRO A 39 13.12 6.65 -14.91
CA PRO A 39 14.24 6.30 -15.80
C PRO A 39 15.61 6.77 -15.28
N GLY A 40 15.65 7.42 -14.12
CA GLY A 40 16.83 8.03 -13.53
C GLY A 40 17.98 7.07 -13.22
N ALA A 41 19.15 7.66 -12.96
CA ALA A 41 20.32 6.92 -12.54
C ALA A 41 20.22 6.49 -11.07
N VAL A 42 20.36 5.19 -10.83
CA VAL A 42 20.42 4.58 -9.50
C VAL A 42 21.39 3.40 -9.55
N VAL A 43 22.13 3.15 -8.47
CA VAL A 43 22.89 1.89 -8.29
C VAL A 43 22.08 0.94 -7.42
N PRO A 44 22.32 -0.39 -7.46
CA PRO A 44 21.52 -1.35 -6.70
C PRO A 44 21.38 -0.97 -5.21
N PHE A 45 20.13 -0.89 -4.74
CA PHE A 45 19.72 -0.53 -3.38
C PHE A 45 20.30 0.82 -2.89
N GLY A 46 20.63 1.73 -3.80
CA GLY A 46 21.23 3.02 -3.51
C GLY A 46 20.27 3.95 -2.75
N MET A 47 20.82 4.84 -1.93
CA MET A 47 20.12 5.93 -1.25
C MET A 47 19.76 7.06 -2.22
N VAL A 48 20.59 7.28 -3.25
CA VAL A 48 20.33 8.27 -4.31
C VAL A 48 19.64 7.61 -5.50
N GLN A 49 18.47 8.14 -5.85
CA GLN A 49 17.77 7.86 -7.10
C GLN A 49 17.73 9.16 -7.91
N LEU A 50 18.71 9.40 -8.78
CA LEU A 50 18.88 10.68 -9.46
C LEU A 50 18.12 10.67 -10.80
N SER A 51 16.92 11.25 -10.82
CA SER A 51 15.95 11.13 -11.92
C SER A 51 15.41 12.50 -12.38
N PRO A 52 14.97 12.64 -13.65
CA PRO A 52 14.12 13.76 -14.08
C PRO A 52 12.73 13.75 -13.43
N ASP A 53 12.21 14.94 -13.13
CA ASP A 53 10.83 15.18 -12.70
C ASP A 53 10.00 15.83 -13.82
N THR A 54 8.97 15.14 -14.33
CA THR A 54 8.02 15.64 -15.34
C THR A 54 6.61 15.90 -14.80
N ARG A 55 6.26 15.33 -13.63
CA ARG A 55 4.98 15.55 -12.94
C ARG A 55 5.17 16.03 -11.52
N ILE A 56 4.48 17.12 -11.19
CA ILE A 56 4.50 17.75 -9.87
C ILE A 56 3.09 18.08 -9.36
N ASP A 57 2.07 17.52 -10.02
CA ASP A 57 0.66 17.80 -9.77
C ASP A 57 0.04 16.91 -8.69
N GLY A 58 0.78 15.92 -8.19
CA GLY A 58 0.30 14.96 -7.20
C GLY A 58 -0.67 13.92 -7.78
N SER A 59 -0.73 13.77 -9.11
CA SER A 59 -1.51 12.72 -9.76
C SER A 59 -0.99 11.32 -9.42
N TRP A 60 -1.87 10.32 -9.47
CA TRP A 60 -1.55 8.91 -9.21
C TRP A 60 -0.47 8.39 -10.18
N ASP A 61 -0.59 8.67 -11.48
CA ASP A 61 0.45 8.37 -12.49
C ASP A 61 1.78 9.15 -12.28
N GLY A 62 1.80 10.13 -11.37
CA GLY A 62 2.95 10.99 -11.08
C GLY A 62 3.74 10.59 -9.83
N CYS A 63 3.47 9.44 -9.22
CA CYS A 63 4.06 9.05 -7.92
C CYS A 63 5.58 8.99 -7.92
N SER A 64 6.20 8.54 -9.01
CA SER A 64 7.66 8.49 -9.18
C SER A 64 8.30 9.79 -9.66
N GLY A 65 7.50 10.85 -9.89
CA GLY A 65 7.96 12.12 -10.45
C GLY A 65 8.08 12.15 -11.98
N TYR A 66 8.09 11.01 -12.68
CA TYR A 66 8.23 10.93 -14.14
C TYR A 66 7.07 10.17 -14.80
N HIS A 67 6.61 10.66 -15.95
CA HIS A 67 5.71 9.90 -16.82
C HIS A 67 6.08 10.09 -18.30
N TYR A 68 6.21 8.98 -19.05
CA TYR A 68 6.73 8.95 -20.41
C TYR A 68 5.89 9.72 -21.42
N SER A 69 4.62 10.01 -21.14
CA SER A 69 3.79 10.84 -22.04
C SER A 69 4.16 12.32 -22.02
N ASP A 70 4.95 12.76 -21.04
CA ASP A 70 5.16 14.17 -20.77
C ASP A 70 6.29 14.74 -21.62
N SER A 71 6.25 16.06 -21.85
CA SER A 71 7.21 16.75 -22.73
C SER A 71 7.93 17.92 -22.04
N VAL A 72 7.81 18.02 -20.72
CA VAL A 72 8.41 19.06 -19.89
C VAL A 72 9.13 18.42 -18.71
N ILE A 73 10.38 18.82 -18.48
CA ILE A 73 11.15 18.50 -17.27
C ILE A 73 11.21 19.74 -16.39
N TYR A 74 10.86 19.57 -15.12
CA TYR A 74 10.95 20.59 -14.08
C TYR A 74 12.33 20.62 -13.42
N GLY A 75 13.00 19.47 -13.31
CA GLY A 75 14.36 19.39 -12.80
C GLY A 75 14.82 17.96 -12.60
N PHE A 76 15.89 17.79 -11.83
CA PHE A 76 16.46 16.51 -11.46
C PHE A 76 16.64 16.44 -9.95
N SER A 77 15.86 15.61 -9.27
CA SER A 77 15.91 15.41 -7.82
C SER A 77 16.59 14.07 -7.48
N HIS A 78 16.85 13.84 -6.18
CA HIS A 78 17.80 12.81 -5.73
C HIS A 78 17.17 11.62 -5.00
N THR A 79 15.86 11.62 -4.82
CA THR A 79 15.10 10.59 -4.13
C THR A 79 13.80 10.31 -4.88
N HIS A 80 13.46 9.03 -5.09
CA HIS A 80 12.26 8.61 -5.82
C HIS A 80 11.75 7.26 -5.32
N LEU A 81 10.44 7.04 -5.41
CA LEU A 81 9.80 5.75 -5.16
C LEU A 81 9.57 5.01 -6.49
N ASN A 82 9.80 3.70 -6.50
CA ASN A 82 9.68 2.87 -7.70
C ASN A 82 8.37 2.10 -7.69
N GLY A 83 7.36 2.61 -8.41
CA GLY A 83 6.14 1.87 -8.64
C GLY A 83 5.03 2.05 -7.62
N THR A 84 5.08 3.07 -6.76
CA THR A 84 4.08 3.23 -5.69
C THR A 84 2.78 3.87 -6.18
N GLY A 85 1.67 3.59 -5.49
CA GLY A 85 0.38 4.27 -5.68
C GLY A 85 0.23 5.60 -4.92
N VAL A 86 1.24 6.02 -4.15
CA VAL A 86 1.29 7.29 -3.43
C VAL A 86 2.61 8.01 -3.69
N SER A 87 2.53 9.32 -3.91
CA SER A 87 3.64 10.22 -4.20
C SER A 87 4.36 10.69 -2.93
N ASP A 88 5.70 10.63 -2.93
CA ASP A 88 6.59 11.29 -1.97
C ASP A 88 7.97 11.51 -2.62
N TYR A 89 8.97 11.96 -1.86
CA TYR A 89 10.34 12.21 -2.27
C TYR A 89 10.47 13.37 -3.29
N GLY A 90 11.39 13.31 -4.24
CA GLY A 90 11.75 14.47 -5.07
C GLY A 90 12.64 15.49 -4.35
N ASP A 91 13.48 15.02 -3.41
CA ASP A 91 14.34 15.87 -2.60
C ASP A 91 15.51 16.47 -3.38
N ILE A 92 15.91 17.69 -2.99
CA ILE A 92 17.10 18.38 -3.50
C ILE A 92 17.06 18.50 -5.04
N MET A 93 16.09 19.23 -5.57
CA MET A 93 15.94 19.38 -7.03
C MET A 93 16.96 20.40 -7.58
N LEU A 94 17.68 19.98 -8.63
CA LEU A 94 18.56 20.85 -9.42
C LEU A 94 18.07 20.99 -10.87
N MET A 95 18.18 22.20 -11.43
CA MET A 95 17.83 22.45 -12.84
C MET A 95 18.83 23.42 -13.51
N PRO A 96 19.58 23.00 -14.56
CA PRO A 96 20.47 23.89 -15.29
C PRO A 96 19.72 24.77 -16.30
N THR A 97 20.00 26.07 -16.30
CA THR A 97 19.42 27.05 -17.23
C THR A 97 20.47 28.02 -17.75
N MET A 98 20.12 28.87 -18.71
CA MET A 98 21.00 29.93 -19.22
C MET A 98 20.32 31.30 -19.25
N GLY A 99 21.13 32.35 -19.12
CA GLY A 99 20.67 33.73 -19.19
C GLY A 99 20.13 34.21 -17.84
N LYS A 100 19.05 35.00 -17.86
CA LYS A 100 18.43 35.54 -16.63
C LYS A 100 17.69 34.40 -15.89
N PRO A 101 18.00 34.12 -14.61
CA PRO A 101 17.36 33.03 -13.90
C PRO A 101 15.91 33.34 -13.49
N GLY A 102 15.05 32.37 -13.76
CA GLY A 102 13.71 32.24 -13.16
C GLY A 102 13.76 31.37 -11.90
N LEU A 103 12.83 31.59 -10.96
CA LEU A 103 12.77 30.82 -9.70
C LEU A 103 11.45 30.06 -9.53
N THR A 104 10.54 30.15 -10.49
CA THR A 104 9.31 29.35 -10.51
C THR A 104 9.45 28.19 -11.49
N SER A 105 8.74 27.09 -11.24
CA SER A 105 8.74 25.88 -12.08
C SER A 105 8.44 26.18 -13.55
N ILE A 106 7.52 27.10 -13.81
CA ILE A 106 7.18 27.57 -15.15
C ILE A 106 8.37 28.30 -15.82
N GLU A 107 9.11 29.10 -15.06
CA GLU A 107 10.23 29.85 -15.61
C GLU A 107 11.48 29.00 -15.86
N TYR A 108 11.83 28.05 -14.98
CA TYR A 108 13.05 27.26 -15.13
C TYR A 108 12.86 25.93 -15.88
N SER A 109 11.64 25.41 -15.98
CA SER A 109 11.36 24.17 -16.71
C SER A 109 11.77 24.27 -18.18
N SER A 110 12.06 23.11 -18.76
CA SER A 110 12.41 22.98 -20.17
C SER A 110 11.60 21.90 -20.84
N LYS A 111 11.22 22.15 -22.09
CA LYS A 111 10.80 21.07 -22.98
C LYS A 111 11.95 20.10 -23.24
N PHE A 112 11.60 18.86 -23.56
CA PHE A 112 12.52 17.83 -24.02
C PHE A 112 11.81 16.91 -25.02
N SER A 113 12.56 15.96 -25.58
CA SER A 113 12.04 14.91 -26.45
C SER A 113 12.73 13.58 -26.17
N HIS A 114 11.97 12.49 -26.13
CA HIS A 114 12.49 11.13 -25.98
C HIS A 114 13.51 10.75 -27.08
N LYS A 115 13.51 11.43 -28.24
CA LYS A 115 14.54 11.24 -29.28
C LYS A 115 15.95 11.64 -28.82
N ASN A 116 16.03 12.56 -27.86
CA ASN A 116 17.27 13.06 -27.27
C ASN A 116 17.39 12.65 -25.79
N GLU A 117 16.69 11.59 -25.40
CA GLU A 117 16.70 11.03 -24.05
C GLU A 117 17.22 9.59 -24.12
N LYS A 118 18.04 9.20 -23.15
CA LYS A 118 18.58 7.84 -23.05
C LYS A 118 18.74 7.47 -21.59
N ALA A 119 18.33 6.25 -21.25
CA ALA A 119 18.52 5.64 -19.95
C ALA A 119 19.11 4.23 -20.10
N THR A 120 20.00 3.86 -19.19
CA THR A 120 20.56 2.51 -19.01
C THR A 120 20.78 2.28 -17.52
N ALA A 121 21.04 1.05 -17.07
CA ALA A 121 21.27 0.78 -15.66
C ALA A 121 22.39 1.68 -15.07
N GLY A 122 22.03 2.55 -14.13
CA GLY A 122 22.94 3.50 -13.48
C GLY A 122 23.25 4.78 -14.26
N PHE A 123 22.58 5.06 -15.38
CA PHE A 123 22.83 6.25 -16.19
C PHE A 123 21.58 6.81 -16.86
N TYR A 124 21.44 8.13 -16.85
CA TYR A 124 20.41 8.86 -17.58
C TYR A 124 21.02 10.05 -18.33
N SER A 125 20.46 10.40 -19.48
CA SER A 125 20.82 11.61 -20.20
C SER A 125 19.66 12.18 -20.99
N VAL A 126 19.59 13.50 -21.07
CA VAL A 126 18.57 14.22 -21.83
C VAL A 126 19.10 15.55 -22.33
N LYS A 127 18.52 16.03 -23.42
CA LYS A 127 18.73 17.39 -23.89
C LYS A 127 17.56 18.30 -23.48
N LEU A 128 17.88 19.40 -22.81
CA LEU A 128 16.93 20.44 -22.44
C LEU A 128 16.83 21.47 -23.58
N ASP A 129 15.70 21.50 -24.27
CA ASP A 129 15.53 22.28 -25.51
C ASP A 129 15.56 23.79 -25.30
N LYS A 130 15.00 24.29 -24.18
CA LYS A 130 14.80 25.72 -23.92
C LYS A 130 16.11 26.51 -23.97
N HIS A 131 17.16 25.95 -23.38
CA HIS A 131 18.48 26.57 -23.30
C HIS A 131 19.58 25.79 -24.03
N ASN A 132 19.24 24.69 -24.71
CA ASN A 132 20.18 23.84 -25.44
C ASN A 132 21.30 23.31 -24.52
N VAL A 133 20.91 22.74 -23.39
CA VAL A 133 21.84 22.16 -22.38
C VAL A 133 21.71 20.64 -22.42
N ASP A 134 22.85 19.94 -22.56
CA ASP A 134 22.86 18.48 -22.44
C ASP A 134 23.12 18.10 -20.98
N VAL A 135 22.32 17.18 -20.46
CA VAL A 135 22.39 16.68 -19.08
C VAL A 135 22.76 15.20 -19.11
N ARG A 136 23.69 14.81 -18.25
CA ARG A 136 24.05 13.42 -17.97
C ARG A 136 24.08 13.18 -16.47
N LEU A 137 23.50 12.08 -16.02
CA LEU A 137 23.34 11.71 -14.62
C LEU A 137 23.89 10.30 -14.38
N THR A 138 24.60 10.10 -13.28
CA THR A 138 25.04 8.78 -12.77
C THR A 138 25.09 8.84 -11.25
N THR A 139 25.16 7.70 -10.57
CA THR A 139 25.19 7.67 -9.10
C THR A 139 26.23 6.70 -8.54
N LYS A 140 26.55 6.91 -7.27
CA LYS A 140 26.97 5.87 -6.32
C LYS A 140 25.86 5.71 -5.27
N LYS A 141 26.08 4.86 -4.25
CA LYS A 141 25.07 4.56 -3.23
C LYS A 141 24.51 5.83 -2.59
N ARG A 142 25.36 6.82 -2.25
CA ARG A 142 24.97 8.02 -1.49
C ARG A 142 25.29 9.33 -2.18
N VAL A 143 25.83 9.28 -3.41
CA VAL A 143 26.28 10.46 -4.16
C VAL A 143 25.72 10.44 -5.58
N GLY A 144 24.98 11.49 -5.94
CA GLY A 144 24.56 11.77 -7.31
C GLY A 144 25.58 12.62 -8.07
N TYR A 145 25.78 12.33 -9.34
CA TYR A 145 26.71 13.04 -10.23
C TYR A 145 25.96 13.60 -11.43
N HIS A 146 26.13 14.89 -11.67
CA HIS A 146 25.58 15.61 -12.80
C HIS A 146 26.73 16.10 -13.69
N GLU A 147 26.58 15.97 -15.00
CA GLU A 147 27.36 16.68 -16.00
C GLU A 147 26.42 17.53 -16.86
N TYR A 148 26.58 18.85 -16.78
CA TYR A 148 25.84 19.82 -17.57
C TYR A 148 26.74 20.42 -18.64
N LYS A 149 26.44 20.13 -19.92
CA LYS A 149 27.16 20.71 -21.06
C LYS A 149 26.36 21.87 -21.65
N PHE A 150 26.91 23.07 -21.58
CA PHE A 150 26.26 24.28 -22.10
C PHE A 150 26.67 24.52 -23.55
N ASN A 151 25.79 24.24 -24.50
CA ASN A 151 26.11 24.37 -25.93
C ASN A 151 26.10 25.82 -26.46
N LYS A 152 26.02 26.81 -25.56
CA LYS A 152 26.12 28.25 -25.83
C LYS A 152 27.02 28.90 -24.79
N ALA A 153 27.75 29.94 -25.18
CA ALA A 153 28.48 30.78 -24.22
C ALA A 153 27.52 31.74 -23.51
N GLY A 154 27.88 32.17 -22.30
CA GLY A 154 27.13 33.17 -21.55
C GLY A 154 27.05 32.85 -20.07
N THR A 155 25.92 33.19 -19.47
CA THR A 155 25.64 32.99 -18.04
C THR A 155 24.89 31.68 -17.86
N ALA A 156 25.52 30.71 -17.20
CA ALA A 156 24.88 29.46 -16.75
C ALA A 156 24.33 29.65 -15.34
N ASN A 157 23.13 29.14 -15.09
CA ASN A 157 22.55 29.05 -13.75
C ASN A 157 22.27 27.58 -13.41
N ILE A 158 22.45 27.21 -12.16
CA ILE A 158 21.93 25.98 -11.57
C ILE A 158 20.89 26.43 -10.55
N ILE A 159 19.63 26.09 -10.81
CA ILE A 159 18.54 26.34 -9.88
C ILE A 159 18.55 25.24 -8.82
N LEU A 160 18.46 25.63 -7.55
CA LEU A 160 18.17 24.74 -6.42
C LEU A 160 16.78 25.10 -5.90
N ASP A 161 15.86 24.15 -5.90
CA ASP A 161 14.50 24.33 -5.39
C ASP A 161 14.22 23.32 -4.28
N LEU A 162 14.11 23.80 -3.04
CA LEU A 162 13.77 22.95 -1.88
C LEU A 162 12.26 22.82 -1.66
N ASN A 163 11.46 23.56 -2.42
CA ASN A 163 10.00 23.52 -2.42
C ASN A 163 9.43 22.65 -3.54
N HIS A 164 10.27 21.91 -4.25
CA HIS A 164 9.84 20.97 -5.27
C HIS A 164 9.03 19.82 -4.62
N ARG A 165 7.87 19.52 -5.21
CA ARG A 165 6.89 18.49 -4.79
C ARG A 165 6.42 18.66 -3.34
N ASP A 166 7.04 17.99 -2.37
CA ASP A 166 6.53 17.97 -1.00
C ASP A 166 6.57 19.35 -0.32
N LYS A 167 5.71 19.48 0.69
CA LYS A 167 5.64 20.68 1.51
C LYS A 167 6.90 20.82 2.37
N LEU A 168 7.67 21.87 2.12
CA LEU A 168 8.84 22.23 2.92
C LEU A 168 8.40 22.76 4.31
N LEU A 169 8.69 21.99 5.36
CA LEU A 169 8.44 22.37 6.75
C LEU A 169 9.58 23.21 7.33
N GLU A 170 10.81 22.89 6.95
CA GLU A 170 12.01 23.59 7.37
C GLU A 170 13.11 23.37 6.33
N GLY A 171 13.78 24.43 5.92
CA GLY A 171 14.95 24.31 5.07
C GLY A 171 16.06 25.24 5.50
N GLU A 172 17.28 24.81 5.23
CA GLU A 172 18.50 25.57 5.48
C GLU A 172 19.49 25.34 4.32
N VAL A 173 20.14 26.41 3.86
CA VAL A 173 21.26 26.35 2.92
C VAL A 173 22.45 27.08 3.52
N LYS A 174 23.56 26.37 3.78
CA LYS A 174 24.83 26.95 4.23
C LYS A 174 25.79 27.08 3.05
N ILE A 175 26.31 28.28 2.85
CA ILE A 175 27.32 28.55 1.83
C ILE A 175 28.69 28.36 2.49
N ILE A 176 29.38 27.27 2.16
CA ILE A 176 30.69 26.95 2.73
C ILE A 176 31.78 27.74 2.01
N ASP A 177 31.75 27.68 0.67
CA ASP A 177 32.60 28.47 -0.21
C ASP A 177 31.95 28.61 -1.60
N SER A 178 32.66 29.18 -2.57
CA SER A 178 32.13 29.40 -3.92
C SER A 178 31.83 28.13 -4.73
N LYS A 179 32.27 26.95 -4.28
CA LYS A 179 32.09 25.65 -4.92
C LYS A 179 31.35 24.64 -4.05
N THR A 180 31.01 25.00 -2.81
CA THR A 180 30.45 24.06 -1.84
C THR A 180 29.31 24.68 -1.07
N ILE A 181 28.16 24.00 -1.05
CA ILE A 181 27.03 24.33 -0.17
C ILE A 181 26.56 23.09 0.58
N GLU A 182 25.95 23.31 1.73
CA GLU A 182 25.30 22.27 2.52
C GLU A 182 23.81 22.62 2.68
N ILE A 183 22.97 21.59 2.69
CA ILE A 183 21.52 21.73 2.71
C ILE A 183 20.93 20.86 3.82
N PHE A 184 19.91 21.39 4.47
CA PHE A 184 18.95 20.62 5.25
C PHE A 184 17.55 20.88 4.70
N ARG A 185 16.78 19.82 4.49
CA ARG A 185 15.35 19.86 4.13
C ARG A 185 14.60 18.94 5.10
N ARG A 186 13.53 19.47 5.67
CA ARG A 186 12.50 18.74 6.40
C ARG A 186 11.16 18.94 5.71
N SER A 187 10.49 17.86 5.34
CA SER A 187 9.29 17.89 4.49
C SER A 187 8.15 17.05 5.04
N GLU A 188 6.96 17.32 4.51
CA GLU A 188 5.71 16.61 4.76
C GLU A 188 5.07 16.24 3.43
N ALA A 189 4.87 14.93 3.21
CA ALA A 189 3.99 14.37 2.19
C ALA A 189 3.36 13.08 2.76
N TRP A 190 3.70 11.91 2.22
CA TRP A 190 3.27 10.62 2.77
C TRP A 190 4.04 10.30 4.06
N ALA A 191 5.36 10.46 4.03
CA ALA A 191 6.18 10.65 5.21
C ALA A 191 5.92 12.05 5.77
N THR A 192 5.29 12.10 6.94
CA THR A 192 4.81 13.37 7.53
C THR A 192 5.91 14.20 8.20
N ASN A 193 7.09 13.61 8.44
CA ASN A 193 8.23 14.31 9.02
C ASN A 193 9.57 13.73 8.50
N GLN A 194 9.83 13.92 7.21
CA GLN A 194 11.04 13.44 6.55
C GLN A 194 12.22 14.40 6.75
N TYR A 195 13.43 13.87 6.99
CA TYR A 195 14.66 14.65 7.14
C TYR A 195 15.69 14.22 6.09
N ILE A 196 16.24 15.19 5.36
CA ILE A 196 17.37 14.96 4.46
C ILE A 196 18.40 16.08 4.60
N TYR A 197 19.66 15.69 4.66
CA TYR A 197 20.81 16.57 4.60
C TYR A 197 21.56 16.32 3.31
N ALA A 198 22.18 17.35 2.74
CA ALA A 198 23.00 17.21 1.56
C ALA A 198 24.25 18.07 1.59
N ARG A 199 25.28 17.64 0.87
CA ARG A 199 26.46 18.43 0.51
C ARG A 199 26.58 18.45 -1.00
N ILE A 200 26.61 19.66 -1.57
CA ILE A 200 26.72 19.88 -3.02
C ILE A 200 28.08 20.50 -3.32
N GLU A 201 28.82 19.87 -4.23
CA GLU A 201 30.11 20.36 -4.74
C GLU A 201 30.06 20.60 -6.24
N PHE A 202 30.56 21.76 -6.67
CA PHE A 202 30.56 22.20 -8.07
C PHE A 202 31.99 22.27 -8.64
N SER A 203 32.18 21.89 -9.91
CA SER A 203 33.51 21.98 -10.55
C SER A 203 33.98 23.42 -10.74
N LYS A 204 33.05 24.37 -10.87
CA LYS A 204 33.33 25.81 -11.06
C LYS A 204 32.79 26.63 -9.88
N PRO A 205 33.44 27.77 -9.55
CA PRO A 205 32.87 28.73 -8.61
C PRO A 205 31.53 29.27 -9.13
N LEU A 206 30.49 29.24 -8.28
CA LEU A 206 29.19 29.83 -8.52
C LEU A 206 28.88 30.87 -7.44
N LYS A 207 28.07 31.86 -7.80
CA LYS A 207 27.53 32.87 -6.88
C LYS A 207 26.01 32.85 -6.92
N ILE A 208 25.36 33.09 -5.78
CA ILE A 208 23.91 33.25 -5.73
C ILE A 208 23.57 34.59 -6.39
N SER A 209 22.94 34.56 -7.57
CA SER A 209 22.56 35.78 -8.31
C SER A 209 21.09 36.17 -8.11
N LYS A 210 20.24 35.22 -7.73
CA LYS A 210 18.82 35.42 -7.43
C LYS A 210 18.42 34.40 -6.37
N LYS A 211 17.55 34.80 -5.44
CA LYS A 211 17.00 33.91 -4.42
C LYS A 211 15.60 34.33 -4.04
N GLU A 212 14.79 33.37 -3.64
CA GLU A 212 13.50 33.54 -2.98
C GLU A 212 13.59 32.84 -1.64
N VAL A 213 13.57 33.63 -0.56
CA VAL A 213 13.74 33.16 0.82
C VAL A 213 12.72 33.89 1.69
N ASN A 214 11.88 33.17 2.42
CA ASN A 214 10.88 33.76 3.32
C ASN A 214 11.28 33.77 4.81
N GLY A 215 12.48 33.28 5.15
CA GLY A 215 13.05 33.33 6.50
C GLY A 215 14.31 34.18 6.57
N SER A 216 15.31 33.74 7.36
CA SER A 216 16.53 34.51 7.60
C SER A 216 17.61 34.28 6.53
N SER A 217 18.48 35.27 6.38
CA SER A 217 19.61 35.26 5.45
C SER A 217 20.81 35.97 6.08
N GLU A 218 21.53 35.29 6.95
CA GLU A 218 22.60 35.86 7.76
C GLU A 218 23.80 34.90 7.84
N ASN A 219 25.01 35.44 7.95
CA ASN A 219 26.25 34.65 8.16
C ASN A 219 26.42 33.49 7.16
N ASN A 220 26.15 33.72 5.87
CA ASN A 220 26.21 32.70 4.81
C ASN A 220 25.22 31.54 5.00
N ILE A 221 24.17 31.71 5.79
CA ILE A 221 23.12 30.72 6.01
C ILE A 221 21.77 31.31 5.62
N LEU A 222 21.03 30.57 4.78
CA LEU A 222 19.67 30.89 4.37
C LEU A 222 18.72 29.91 5.04
N ARG A 223 17.62 30.39 5.63
CA ARG A 223 16.61 29.55 6.28
C ARG A 223 15.22 29.96 5.87
N GLY A 224 14.29 29.01 5.88
CA GLY A 224 12.87 29.31 5.68
C GLY A 224 12.09 28.09 5.23
N THR A 225 10.82 28.33 4.91
CA THR A 225 9.90 27.36 4.33
C THR A 225 9.63 27.62 2.85
N LYS A 226 10.22 28.68 2.29
CA LYS A 226 10.39 28.93 0.85
C LYS A 226 11.87 29.20 0.59
N LEU A 227 12.53 28.33 -0.16
CA LEU A 227 13.96 28.40 -0.46
C LEU A 227 14.23 27.94 -1.90
N VAL A 228 14.36 28.93 -2.79
CA VAL A 228 14.74 28.69 -4.20
C VAL A 228 15.91 29.61 -4.56
N LEU A 229 17.02 29.04 -5.06
CA LEU A 229 18.25 29.76 -5.36
C LEU A 229 18.66 29.58 -6.82
N ALA A 230 19.23 30.62 -7.43
CA ALA A 230 19.96 30.53 -8.69
C ALA A 230 21.46 30.73 -8.44
N LEU A 231 22.24 29.67 -8.61
CA LEU A 231 23.70 29.66 -8.52
C LEU A 231 24.29 29.85 -9.91
N THR A 232 25.11 30.89 -10.09
CA THR A 232 25.42 31.42 -11.42
C THR A 232 26.92 31.53 -11.67
N THR A 233 27.33 31.20 -12.89
CA THR A 233 28.72 31.35 -13.35
C THR A 233 28.77 31.61 -14.86
N ALA A 234 29.92 32.10 -15.34
CA ALA A 234 30.14 32.27 -16.77
C ALA A 234 30.64 30.95 -17.40
N VAL A 235 30.14 30.63 -18.60
CA VAL A 235 30.52 29.46 -19.38
C VAL A 235 30.84 29.83 -20.83
N LYS A 236 31.82 29.14 -21.40
CA LYS A 236 32.08 29.11 -22.84
C LYS A 236 31.14 28.12 -23.52
N LYS A 237 31.02 28.23 -24.84
CA LYS A 237 30.33 27.23 -25.65
C LYS A 237 30.98 25.86 -25.43
N ASP A 238 30.14 24.83 -25.27
CA ASP A 238 30.51 23.43 -25.02
C ASP A 238 31.22 23.19 -23.68
N GLU A 239 31.26 24.18 -22.78
CA GLU A 239 31.85 24.02 -21.45
C GLU A 239 30.95 23.17 -20.55
N LYS A 240 31.58 22.34 -19.72
CA LYS A 240 30.92 21.43 -18.79
C LYS A 240 31.00 21.95 -17.36
N ILE A 241 29.90 21.85 -16.62
CA ILE A 241 29.88 21.98 -15.16
C ILE A 241 29.54 20.61 -14.58
N LEU A 242 30.37 20.12 -13.66
CA LEU A 242 30.10 18.90 -12.91
C LEU A 242 29.54 19.29 -11.55
N VAL A 243 28.54 18.55 -11.10
CA VAL A 243 27.93 18.72 -9.78
C VAL A 243 27.90 17.36 -9.08
N LYS A 244 28.35 17.31 -7.84
CA LYS A 244 28.21 16.13 -6.98
C LYS A 244 27.28 16.48 -5.83
N VAL A 245 26.35 15.61 -5.51
CA VAL A 245 25.39 15.79 -4.41
C VAL A 245 25.43 14.54 -3.54
N ALA A 246 26.00 14.65 -2.34
CA ALA A 246 25.91 13.61 -1.34
C ALA A 246 24.71 13.88 -0.44
N ILE A 247 23.88 12.87 -0.16
CA ILE A 247 22.75 12.98 0.77
C ILE A 247 23.00 12.15 2.03
N SER A 248 22.28 12.48 3.11
CA SER A 248 22.33 11.80 4.41
C SER A 248 20.98 11.90 5.13
N PRO A 249 20.53 10.82 5.79
CA PRO A 249 19.35 10.87 6.65
C PRO A 249 19.65 11.47 8.04
N THR A 250 20.92 11.72 8.37
CA THR A 250 21.33 12.06 9.74
C THR A 250 21.61 13.55 9.95
N ASP A 251 22.72 14.06 9.41
CA ASP A 251 23.19 15.43 9.61
C ASP A 251 24.20 15.87 8.52
N TYR A 252 24.67 17.11 8.63
CA TYR A 252 25.67 17.69 7.72
C TYR A 252 27.00 16.92 7.72
N GLU A 253 27.43 16.39 8.87
CA GLU A 253 28.68 15.63 8.97
C GLU A 253 28.55 14.29 8.24
N GLY A 254 27.40 13.63 8.37
CA GLY A 254 27.04 12.43 7.60
C GLY A 254 27.12 12.67 6.09
N ALA A 255 26.48 13.74 5.59
CA ALA A 255 26.54 14.11 4.18
C ALA A 255 27.98 14.40 3.70
N ALA A 256 28.78 15.09 4.53
CA ALA A 256 30.19 15.35 4.23
C ALA A 256 31.05 14.07 4.20
N LYS A 257 30.83 13.14 5.12
CA LYS A 257 31.50 11.82 5.13
C LYS A 257 31.12 10.98 3.91
N ASN A 258 29.85 11.00 3.52
CA ASN A 258 29.39 10.32 2.30
C ASN A 258 30.07 10.91 1.06
N MET A 259 30.16 12.25 0.96
CA MET A 259 30.90 12.93 -0.11
C MET A 259 32.38 12.55 -0.12
N LEU A 260 33.03 12.49 1.05
CA LEU A 260 34.45 12.13 1.13
C LEU A 260 34.71 10.69 0.69
N ALA A 261 33.86 9.75 1.10
CA ALA A 261 34.04 8.32 0.82
C ALA A 261 33.70 7.96 -0.64
N GLU A 262 32.61 8.51 -1.17
CA GLU A 262 32.06 8.10 -2.47
C GLU A 262 32.28 9.15 -3.57
N GLY A 263 32.43 10.42 -3.20
CA GLY A 263 32.47 11.62 -4.07
C GLY A 263 33.87 12.12 -4.47
N SER A 264 34.95 11.38 -4.22
CA SER A 264 36.32 11.89 -4.40
C SER A 264 36.77 12.07 -5.86
N SER A 265 36.20 11.31 -6.79
CA SER A 265 36.50 11.42 -8.23
C SER A 265 35.65 12.50 -8.89
N ASN A 266 36.23 13.22 -9.86
CA ASN A 266 35.50 14.11 -10.76
C ASN A 266 35.36 13.52 -12.18
N ASP A 267 35.79 12.27 -12.40
CA ASP A 267 35.67 11.58 -13.69
C ASP A 267 34.28 10.92 -13.81
N PHE A 268 33.37 11.61 -14.51
CA PHE A 268 31.99 11.14 -14.71
C PHE A 268 31.94 9.78 -15.42
N ASP A 269 32.76 9.56 -16.44
CA ASP A 269 32.71 8.33 -17.24
C ASP A 269 33.25 7.13 -16.45
N LEU A 270 34.21 7.37 -15.55
CA LEU A 270 34.64 6.37 -14.57
C LEU A 270 33.50 5.98 -13.63
N ILE A 271 32.76 6.95 -13.09
CA ILE A 271 31.64 6.66 -12.17
C ILE A 271 30.51 5.92 -12.90
N LYS A 272 30.17 6.32 -14.13
CA LYS A 272 29.22 5.60 -14.98
C LYS A 272 29.60 4.13 -15.17
N LYS A 273 30.87 3.86 -15.49
CA LYS A 273 31.37 2.49 -15.64
C LYS A 273 31.33 1.69 -14.34
N GLN A 274 31.53 2.35 -13.19
CA GLN A 274 31.40 1.70 -11.88
C GLN A 274 29.94 1.35 -11.59
N ALA A 275 29.00 2.25 -11.87
CA ALA A 275 27.57 1.96 -11.74
C ALA A 275 27.14 0.79 -12.66
N GLU A 276 27.62 0.77 -13.91
CA GLU A 276 27.40 -0.36 -14.84
C GLU A 276 27.98 -1.68 -14.30
N ALA A 277 29.14 -1.64 -13.65
CA ALA A 277 29.77 -2.81 -13.03
C ALA A 277 28.99 -3.31 -11.80
N ASP A 278 28.51 -2.39 -10.96
CA ASP A 278 27.67 -2.71 -9.80
C ASP A 278 26.36 -3.38 -10.26
N TRP A 279 25.74 -2.86 -11.33
CA TRP A 279 24.57 -3.49 -11.95
C TRP A 279 24.88 -4.87 -12.52
N ASN A 280 25.95 -5.01 -13.29
CA ASN A 280 26.31 -6.31 -13.87
C ASN A 280 26.54 -7.38 -12.80
N LYS A 281 27.07 -7.01 -11.64
CA LYS A 281 27.25 -7.92 -10.50
C LYS A 281 25.92 -8.42 -9.92
N GLU A 282 24.93 -7.55 -9.78
CA GLU A 282 23.62 -7.96 -9.25
C GLU A 282 22.82 -8.72 -10.31
N LEU A 283 22.83 -8.27 -11.56
CA LEU A 283 22.14 -8.93 -12.68
C LEU A 283 22.74 -10.29 -13.01
N SER A 284 24.03 -10.53 -12.75
CA SER A 284 24.65 -11.85 -12.95
C SER A 284 24.22 -12.91 -11.94
N LYS A 285 23.40 -12.58 -10.93
CA LYS A 285 22.84 -13.59 -10.02
C LYS A 285 21.94 -14.59 -10.75
N ILE A 286 21.30 -14.15 -11.84
CA ILE A 286 20.48 -15.00 -12.70
C ILE A 286 20.83 -14.73 -14.16
N GLU A 287 21.42 -15.72 -14.83
CA GLU A 287 21.68 -15.66 -16.26
C GLU A 287 20.58 -16.37 -17.02
N VAL A 288 20.00 -15.74 -18.04
CA VAL A 288 18.98 -16.37 -18.88
C VAL A 288 19.42 -16.45 -20.33
N LYS A 289 19.05 -17.55 -21.01
CA LYS A 289 19.29 -17.76 -22.43
C LYS A 289 17.98 -17.69 -23.21
N SER A 290 17.96 -16.81 -24.19
CA SER A 290 16.85 -16.62 -25.12
C SER A 290 17.39 -16.14 -26.47
N SER A 291 16.75 -16.56 -27.56
CA SER A 291 16.96 -15.95 -28.88
C SER A 291 16.15 -14.66 -29.07
N ASP A 292 15.13 -14.45 -28.24
CA ASP A 292 14.28 -13.28 -28.20
C ASP A 292 14.90 -12.19 -27.31
N LYS A 293 15.29 -11.07 -27.93
CA LYS A 293 15.92 -9.94 -27.25
C LYS A 293 14.95 -9.16 -26.37
N ASP A 294 13.67 -9.09 -26.72
CA ASP A 294 12.68 -8.39 -25.90
C ASP A 294 12.48 -9.13 -24.59
N LYS A 295 12.46 -10.47 -24.60
CA LYS A 295 12.42 -11.27 -23.37
C LYS A 295 13.65 -11.06 -22.48
N LEU A 296 14.84 -10.94 -23.07
CA LEU A 296 16.05 -10.62 -22.32
C LEU A 296 15.93 -9.23 -21.66
N THR A 297 15.45 -8.24 -22.43
CA THR A 297 15.26 -6.88 -21.92
C THR A 297 14.22 -6.82 -20.80
N VAL A 298 13.06 -7.45 -20.97
CA VAL A 298 12.04 -7.53 -19.91
C VAL A 298 12.60 -8.20 -18.66
N PHE A 299 13.29 -9.34 -18.80
CA PHE A 299 13.84 -10.06 -17.64
C PHE A 299 14.90 -9.27 -16.86
N TYR A 300 15.89 -8.71 -17.55
CA TYR A 300 16.94 -7.94 -16.88
C TYR A 300 16.43 -6.59 -16.36
N THR A 301 15.38 -6.03 -16.97
CA THR A 301 14.71 -4.84 -16.44
C THR A 301 13.89 -5.16 -15.19
N ALA A 302 13.22 -6.31 -15.15
CA ALA A 302 12.55 -6.78 -13.95
C ALA A 302 13.55 -6.96 -12.80
N MET A 303 14.72 -7.56 -13.06
CA MET A 303 15.78 -7.65 -12.05
C MET A 303 16.28 -6.27 -11.61
N TYR A 304 16.38 -5.31 -12.53
CA TYR A 304 16.72 -3.92 -12.22
C TYR A 304 15.69 -3.27 -11.29
N HIS A 305 14.38 -3.45 -11.52
CA HIS A 305 13.32 -2.93 -10.62
C HIS A 305 13.39 -3.54 -9.22
N VAL A 306 13.55 -4.87 -9.10
CA VAL A 306 13.70 -5.56 -7.80
C VAL A 306 14.90 -5.06 -6.99
N PHE A 307 15.99 -4.69 -7.65
CA PHE A 307 17.18 -4.19 -6.98
C PHE A 307 17.21 -2.67 -6.81
N THR A 308 16.15 -1.96 -7.20
CA THR A 308 16.05 -0.51 -7.01
C THR A 308 15.70 -0.17 -5.56
N GLN A 309 14.86 -0.97 -4.89
CA GLN A 309 14.44 -0.79 -3.48
C GLN A 309 14.36 -2.16 -2.78
N PRO A 310 14.48 -2.27 -1.43
CA PRO A 310 14.63 -1.22 -0.41
C PRO A 310 15.92 -0.39 -0.53
N ASN A 311 15.95 0.84 -0.01
CA ASN A 311 17.09 1.75 -0.16
C ASN A 311 17.95 1.78 1.11
N ILE A 312 19.27 1.77 0.97
CA ILE A 312 20.17 1.96 2.12
C ILE A 312 19.89 3.32 2.77
N ASN A 313 19.63 3.33 4.08
CA ASN A 313 19.21 4.51 4.84
C ASN A 313 20.12 4.78 6.03
N MET A 314 21.42 4.82 5.75
CA MET A 314 22.48 5.09 6.73
C MET A 314 23.69 5.72 6.05
N ASP A 315 24.45 6.51 6.80
CA ASP A 315 25.71 7.07 6.33
C ASP A 315 26.81 6.00 6.25
N VAL A 316 27.90 6.34 5.56
CA VAL A 316 29.03 5.44 5.34
C VAL A 316 29.70 4.97 6.65
N ASP A 317 29.53 5.70 7.75
CA ASP A 317 30.11 5.39 9.05
C ASP A 317 29.23 4.49 9.94
N GLY A 318 28.01 4.14 9.50
CA GLY A 318 27.09 3.35 10.34
C GLY A 318 25.88 4.13 10.85
N LYS A 319 25.93 5.47 10.85
CA LYS A 319 24.92 6.28 11.52
C LYS A 319 23.61 6.32 10.73
N TYR A 320 22.49 6.17 11.42
CA TYR A 320 21.16 6.24 10.82
C TYR A 320 20.15 6.92 11.76
N ARG A 321 19.01 7.34 11.21
CA ARG A 321 17.86 7.87 11.95
C ARG A 321 16.86 6.74 12.19
N GLY A 322 16.45 6.53 13.44
CA GLY A 322 15.42 5.56 13.81
C GLY A 322 14.01 6.14 13.71
N ARG A 323 12.98 5.28 13.86
CA ARG A 323 11.57 5.71 13.78
C ARG A 323 11.10 6.65 14.90
N ASP A 324 11.87 6.77 15.98
CA ASP A 324 11.66 7.78 17.03
C ASP A 324 12.43 9.09 16.75
N ASN A 325 12.94 9.26 15.53
CA ASN A 325 13.77 10.36 15.07
C ASN A 325 15.13 10.51 15.77
N LYS A 326 15.53 9.57 16.63
CA LYS A 326 16.86 9.57 17.26
C LYS A 326 17.93 8.95 16.35
N PHE A 327 19.19 9.25 16.65
CA PHE A 327 20.33 8.69 15.92
C PHE A 327 20.85 7.42 16.58
N TYR A 328 21.20 6.46 15.73
CA TYR A 328 21.74 5.16 16.12
C TYR A 328 22.90 4.78 15.20
N MET A 329 23.62 3.72 15.58
CA MET A 329 24.69 3.13 14.78
C MET A 329 24.33 1.71 14.40
N ALA A 330 24.28 1.41 13.10
CA ALA A 330 24.14 0.06 12.60
C ALA A 330 25.45 -0.70 12.88
N LYS A 331 25.33 -1.92 13.42
CA LYS A 331 26.48 -2.75 13.81
C LYS A 331 26.37 -4.10 13.11
N ASN A 332 27.29 -4.37 12.19
CA ASN A 332 27.38 -5.63 11.43
C ASN A 332 26.20 -5.91 10.48
N PHE A 333 25.41 -4.89 10.12
CA PHE A 333 24.41 -4.96 9.06
C PHE A 333 24.20 -3.56 8.45
N ASP A 334 23.69 -3.50 7.23
CA ASP A 334 23.25 -2.26 6.61
C ASP A 334 21.79 -1.97 7.00
N TYR A 335 21.46 -0.73 7.36
CA TYR A 335 20.10 -0.30 7.67
C TYR A 335 19.40 0.25 6.41
N TYR A 336 18.16 -0.18 6.16
CA TYR A 336 17.39 0.16 4.96
C TYR A 336 16.08 0.89 5.28
N THR A 337 15.46 1.45 4.25
CA THR A 337 14.12 2.05 4.25
C THR A 337 13.38 1.75 2.94
N VAL A 338 12.13 2.20 2.83
CA VAL A 338 11.18 1.86 1.75
C VAL A 338 10.82 0.38 1.81
N PHE A 339 9.87 0.06 2.69
CA PHE A 339 9.38 -1.29 2.88
C PHE A 339 7.89 -1.37 2.54
N SER A 340 7.56 -1.59 1.26
CA SER A 340 6.21 -1.81 0.75
C SER A 340 5.74 -3.23 1.06
N LEU A 341 5.51 -3.53 2.34
CA LEU A 341 5.44 -4.93 2.80
C LEU A 341 4.14 -5.63 2.47
N TRP A 342 3.06 -4.91 2.15
CA TRP A 342 1.82 -5.52 1.66
C TRP A 342 2.01 -6.19 0.30
N ASP A 343 2.91 -5.67 -0.53
CA ASP A 343 3.22 -6.20 -1.86
C ASP A 343 4.39 -7.18 -1.79
N THR A 344 5.51 -6.68 -1.27
CA THR A 344 6.82 -7.33 -1.45
C THR A 344 6.98 -8.64 -0.69
N PHE A 345 6.14 -8.94 0.32
CA PHE A 345 6.17 -10.24 1.00
C PHE A 345 5.79 -11.40 0.06
N ARG A 346 5.03 -11.11 -1.00
CA ARG A 346 4.41 -12.11 -1.90
C ARG A 346 5.41 -12.69 -2.89
N GLY A 347 6.31 -11.86 -3.43
CA GLY A 347 7.28 -12.25 -4.47
C GLY A 347 8.68 -11.68 -4.27
N ALA A 348 8.82 -10.38 -4.01
CA ALA A 348 10.14 -9.72 -3.93
C ALA A 348 11.01 -10.25 -2.78
N HIS A 349 10.47 -10.33 -1.56
CA HIS A 349 11.19 -10.91 -0.43
C HIS A 349 11.47 -12.41 -0.60
N PRO A 350 10.52 -13.25 -1.06
CA PRO A 350 10.80 -14.63 -1.45
C PRO A 350 11.94 -14.77 -2.46
N LEU A 351 11.98 -13.95 -3.52
CA LEU A 351 13.09 -13.93 -4.48
C LEU A 351 14.42 -13.60 -3.78
N MET A 352 14.43 -12.60 -2.91
CA MET A 352 15.63 -12.21 -2.15
C MET A 352 16.14 -13.34 -1.24
N THR A 353 15.27 -14.16 -0.64
CA THR A 353 15.73 -15.34 0.14
C THR A 353 16.52 -16.35 -0.69
N LEU A 354 16.28 -16.39 -2.00
CA LEU A 354 16.96 -17.28 -2.93
C LEU A 354 18.30 -16.67 -3.38
N ILE A 355 18.32 -15.39 -3.74
CA ILE A 355 19.45 -14.76 -4.44
C ILE A 355 20.28 -13.79 -3.60
N ASP A 356 19.84 -13.44 -2.40
CA ASP A 356 20.50 -12.45 -1.53
C ASP A 356 20.14 -12.58 -0.03
N ARG A 357 20.55 -13.71 0.56
CA ARG A 357 20.28 -14.07 1.97
C ARG A 357 20.92 -13.08 2.94
N LYS A 358 22.09 -12.53 2.60
CA LYS A 358 22.75 -11.49 3.42
C LYS A 358 21.90 -10.22 3.50
N ARG A 359 21.31 -9.75 2.39
CA ARG A 359 20.36 -8.62 2.47
C ARG A 359 19.09 -8.99 3.20
N THR A 360 18.56 -10.19 2.97
CA THR A 360 17.38 -10.66 3.72
C THR A 360 17.62 -10.56 5.23
N ALA A 361 18.78 -10.99 5.72
CA ALA A 361 19.15 -10.84 7.12
C ALA A 361 19.28 -9.37 7.56
N ALA A 362 19.81 -8.50 6.71
CA ALA A 362 19.88 -7.06 6.98
C ALA A 362 18.49 -6.42 7.09
N PHE A 363 17.56 -6.76 6.19
CA PHE A 363 16.16 -6.30 6.25
C PHE A 363 15.48 -6.74 7.54
N VAL A 364 15.63 -8.00 7.94
CA VAL A 364 15.07 -8.51 9.20
C VAL A 364 15.67 -7.78 10.41
N ASN A 365 16.99 -7.53 10.42
CA ASN A 365 17.62 -6.72 11.47
C ASN A 365 17.05 -5.28 11.49
N THR A 366 16.78 -4.68 10.33
CA THR A 366 16.10 -3.38 10.25
C THR A 366 14.69 -3.46 10.85
N PHE A 367 13.89 -4.49 10.58
CA PHE A 367 12.56 -4.65 11.19
C PHE A 367 12.61 -4.75 12.71
N ILE A 368 13.57 -5.51 13.24
CA ILE A 368 13.81 -5.60 14.69
C ILE A 368 14.13 -4.21 15.26
N LYS A 369 15.00 -3.44 14.59
CA LYS A 369 15.36 -2.08 15.02
C LYS A 369 14.20 -1.10 14.92
N GLN A 370 13.41 -1.15 13.86
CA GLN A 370 12.22 -0.33 13.70
C GLN A 370 11.16 -0.68 14.75
N ARG A 371 11.03 -1.95 15.16
CA ARG A 371 10.24 -2.32 16.33
C ARG A 371 10.82 -1.66 17.59
N GLU A 372 12.10 -1.86 17.90
CA GLU A 372 12.72 -1.30 19.12
C GLU A 372 12.52 0.23 19.23
N GLN A 373 12.56 0.93 18.10
CA GLN A 373 12.51 2.40 18.04
C GLN A 373 11.11 2.96 17.83
N GLY A 374 10.21 2.25 17.16
CA GLY A 374 8.88 2.76 16.78
C GLY A 374 7.71 1.91 17.27
N GLY A 375 7.93 0.93 18.14
CA GLY A 375 6.87 0.21 18.85
C GLY A 375 6.26 -0.99 18.14
N ARG A 376 6.48 -1.17 16.83
CA ARG A 376 6.08 -2.36 16.03
C ARG A 376 6.98 -2.55 14.81
N ILE A 377 6.95 -3.73 14.22
CA ILE A 377 7.58 -3.95 12.91
C ILE A 377 6.91 -3.03 11.87
N PRO A 378 7.61 -2.65 10.79
CA PRO A 378 7.01 -1.83 9.75
C PRO A 378 5.80 -2.48 9.09
N VAL A 379 4.81 -1.65 8.73
CA VAL A 379 3.75 -2.02 7.78
C VAL A 379 4.10 -1.44 6.41
N TRP A 380 4.30 -0.13 6.33
CA TRP A 380 4.88 0.53 5.17
C TRP A 380 5.74 1.70 5.62
N GLU A 381 7.04 1.45 5.67
CA GLU A 381 8.00 2.39 6.23
C GLU A 381 8.69 3.22 5.14
N LEU A 382 8.72 4.54 5.37
CA LEU A 382 9.29 5.54 4.49
C LEU A 382 10.17 6.52 5.26
N ALA A 383 11.48 6.51 5.02
CA ALA A 383 12.41 7.50 5.56
C ALA A 383 12.24 7.75 7.08
N SER A 384 12.25 6.68 7.88
CA SER A 384 12.00 6.68 9.34
C SER A 384 10.57 7.00 9.78
N ASN A 385 9.62 7.15 8.85
CA ASN A 385 8.21 7.36 9.14
C ASN A 385 7.45 6.06 8.87
N GLU A 386 6.44 5.78 9.69
CA GLU A 386 5.44 4.76 9.37
C GLU A 386 4.29 5.46 8.66
N THR A 387 3.91 4.94 7.49
CA THR A 387 2.84 5.55 6.68
C THR A 387 1.48 4.89 6.91
N GLU A 388 1.45 3.76 7.64
CA GLU A 388 0.24 3.00 7.97
C GLU A 388 -0.45 2.36 6.75
N CYS A 389 0.16 2.47 5.57
CA CYS A 389 -0.20 1.75 4.36
C CYS A 389 0.31 0.30 4.45
N MET A 390 -0.24 -0.70 3.77
CA MET A 390 -1.66 -0.86 3.48
C MET A 390 -2.33 -1.49 4.71
N ILE A 391 -2.70 -2.77 4.65
CA ILE A 391 -3.21 -3.56 5.77
C ILE A 391 -2.18 -4.62 6.20
N GLY A 392 -2.56 -5.51 7.13
CA GLY A 392 -1.67 -6.58 7.57
C GLY A 392 -0.57 -6.13 8.53
N TYR A 393 0.31 -7.06 8.87
CA TYR A 393 1.59 -6.81 9.54
C TYR A 393 2.68 -7.68 8.91
N HIS A 394 2.73 -7.66 7.58
CA HIS A 394 3.45 -8.59 6.70
C HIS A 394 4.97 -8.63 6.85
N GLY A 395 5.57 -7.71 7.62
CA GLY A 395 6.95 -7.89 8.09
C GLY A 395 7.16 -9.25 8.78
N VAL A 396 6.12 -9.82 9.41
CA VAL A 396 6.19 -11.17 9.98
C VAL A 396 6.34 -12.27 8.93
N SER A 397 5.74 -12.12 7.76
CA SER A 397 5.87 -13.09 6.66
C SER A 397 7.32 -13.16 6.18
N VAL A 398 7.95 -12.00 5.96
CA VAL A 398 9.35 -11.91 5.54
C VAL A 398 10.28 -12.56 6.55
N ILE A 399 10.05 -12.34 7.85
CA ILE A 399 10.82 -12.97 8.93
C ILE A 399 10.60 -14.49 8.94
N ALA A 400 9.35 -14.94 8.84
CA ALA A 400 9.01 -16.36 8.90
C ALA A 400 9.59 -17.12 7.71
N ASP A 401 9.55 -16.52 6.51
CA ASP A 401 10.13 -17.08 5.29
C ASP A 401 11.64 -17.23 5.42
N ALA A 402 12.34 -16.20 5.92
CA ALA A 402 13.77 -16.27 6.18
C ALA A 402 14.13 -17.37 7.20
N MET A 403 13.38 -17.45 8.32
CA MET A 403 13.60 -18.46 9.35
C MET A 403 13.31 -19.87 8.83
N ALA A 404 12.20 -20.06 8.11
CA ALA A 404 11.80 -21.35 7.53
C ALA A 404 12.81 -21.87 6.51
N LYS A 405 13.46 -20.97 5.76
CA LYS A 405 14.54 -21.28 4.81
C LYS A 405 15.93 -21.37 5.45
N GLY A 406 16.03 -21.21 6.77
CA GLY A 406 17.26 -21.36 7.53
C GLY A 406 18.28 -20.23 7.35
N ILE A 407 17.84 -19.03 6.95
CA ILE A 407 18.72 -17.87 6.77
C ILE A 407 19.19 -17.36 8.14
N THR A 408 20.50 -17.23 8.31
CA THR A 408 21.12 -16.73 9.55
C THR A 408 21.60 -15.28 9.39
N GLY A 409 22.11 -14.68 10.47
CA GLY A 409 22.59 -13.29 10.48
C GLY A 409 21.67 -12.31 11.21
N PHE A 410 20.58 -12.79 11.80
CA PHE A 410 19.69 -12.04 12.69
C PHE A 410 19.29 -12.91 13.91
N ASP A 411 18.81 -12.27 14.97
CA ASP A 411 18.41 -12.93 16.21
C ASP A 411 16.97 -13.45 16.10
N TYR A 412 16.82 -14.78 16.02
CA TYR A 412 15.52 -15.43 15.82
C TYR A 412 14.55 -15.17 16.99
N GLU A 413 15.05 -15.12 18.23
CA GLU A 413 14.21 -14.85 19.41
C GLU A 413 13.69 -13.42 19.36
N LYS A 414 14.56 -12.44 19.06
CA LYS A 414 14.12 -11.04 18.90
C LYS A 414 13.17 -10.85 17.73
N ALA A 415 13.39 -11.55 16.62
CA ALA A 415 12.52 -11.50 15.46
C ALA A 415 11.12 -12.03 15.80
N PHE A 416 11.05 -13.15 16.53
CA PHE A 416 9.79 -13.70 17.03
C PHE A 416 9.08 -12.75 18.00
N GLU A 417 9.78 -12.21 19.00
CA GLU A 417 9.17 -11.29 19.97
C GLU A 417 8.67 -9.99 19.30
N ALA A 418 9.40 -9.46 18.31
CA ALA A 418 8.96 -8.31 17.52
C ALA A 418 7.68 -8.61 16.72
N SER A 419 7.61 -9.81 16.13
CA SER A 419 6.46 -10.28 15.35
C SER A 419 5.22 -10.49 16.24
N LYS A 420 5.39 -11.21 17.36
CA LYS A 420 4.36 -11.41 18.37
C LYS A 420 3.84 -10.08 18.92
N ASN A 421 4.73 -9.13 19.21
CA ASN A 421 4.31 -7.83 19.72
C ASN A 421 3.38 -7.08 18.74
N SER A 422 3.66 -7.14 17.45
CA SER A 422 2.87 -6.45 16.42
C SER A 422 1.48 -7.07 16.28
N ALA A 423 1.38 -8.41 16.27
CA ALA A 423 0.11 -9.14 16.19
C ALA A 423 -0.76 -9.08 17.47
N MET A 424 -0.22 -8.53 18.56
CA MET A 424 -0.90 -8.42 19.86
C MET A 424 -1.37 -7.01 20.19
N GLN A 425 -1.16 -6.02 19.32
CA GLN A 425 -1.68 -4.66 19.51
C GLN A 425 -3.22 -4.59 19.41
N ASP A 426 -3.79 -3.43 19.74
CA ASP A 426 -5.24 -3.14 19.71
C ASP A 426 -5.58 -2.03 18.70
N ILE A 427 -4.88 -2.05 17.56
CA ILE A 427 -5.04 -1.10 16.45
C ILE A 427 -5.66 -1.81 15.23
N PHE A 428 -6.28 -1.05 14.33
CA PHE A 428 -6.76 -1.54 13.02
C PHE A 428 -7.63 -2.81 13.08
N GLY A 429 -8.54 -2.88 14.06
CA GLY A 429 -9.42 -4.03 14.24
C GLY A 429 -8.80 -5.24 14.96
N LEU A 430 -7.52 -5.23 15.36
CA LEU A 430 -6.87 -6.35 16.04
C LEU A 430 -7.52 -6.72 17.38
N ASN A 431 -8.08 -5.75 18.11
CA ASN A 431 -8.82 -6.04 19.33
C ASN A 431 -10.06 -6.89 19.04
N ALA A 432 -10.87 -6.49 18.05
CA ALA A 432 -12.03 -7.27 17.61
C ALA A 432 -11.62 -8.63 17.06
N TYR A 433 -10.59 -8.69 16.22
CA TYR A 433 -10.05 -9.93 15.68
C TYR A 433 -9.63 -10.93 16.76
N LYS A 434 -8.95 -10.49 17.83
CA LYS A 434 -8.57 -11.34 18.97
C LYS A 434 -9.76 -11.80 19.82
N GLN A 435 -10.77 -10.96 20.00
CA GLN A 435 -11.93 -11.27 20.84
C GLN A 435 -13.02 -12.08 20.12
N LYS A 436 -13.26 -11.76 18.84
CA LYS A 436 -14.34 -12.30 18.01
C LYS A 436 -13.88 -13.34 17.01
N ASN A 437 -12.57 -13.53 16.81
CA ASN A 437 -11.97 -14.40 15.79
C ASN A 437 -12.24 -13.98 14.33
N TYR A 438 -12.73 -12.75 14.12
CA TYR A 438 -12.89 -12.09 12.81
C TYR A 438 -13.17 -10.61 13.06
N ILE A 439 -13.12 -9.80 12.01
CA ILE A 439 -13.51 -8.39 12.03
C ILE A 439 -14.86 -8.27 11.32
N SER A 440 -15.85 -7.62 11.94
CA SER A 440 -17.11 -7.27 11.27
C SER A 440 -17.06 -5.84 10.72
N ILE A 441 -18.02 -5.48 9.87
CA ILE A 441 -18.22 -4.09 9.39
C ILE A 441 -18.39 -3.12 10.57
N ASP A 442 -18.98 -3.61 11.67
CA ASP A 442 -19.25 -2.82 12.88
C ASP A 442 -17.96 -2.53 13.70
N ASP A 443 -16.89 -3.30 13.44
CA ASP A 443 -15.61 -3.20 14.15
C ASP A 443 -14.61 -2.31 13.44
N GLU A 444 -14.37 -2.57 12.15
CA GLU A 444 -13.35 -1.89 11.35
C GLU A 444 -13.62 -2.07 9.84
N HIS A 445 -13.23 -1.08 9.04
CA HIS A 445 -13.26 -1.16 7.58
C HIS A 445 -12.24 -2.17 7.04
N GLU A 446 -12.42 -2.61 5.79
CA GLU A 446 -11.61 -3.65 5.13
C GLU A 446 -11.61 -4.97 5.91
N SER A 447 -12.75 -5.23 6.54
CA SER A 447 -12.96 -6.29 7.52
C SER A 447 -12.57 -7.68 7.01
N VAL A 448 -12.90 -7.98 5.75
CA VAL A 448 -12.62 -9.28 5.14
C VAL A 448 -11.14 -9.42 4.82
N SER A 449 -10.57 -8.47 4.09
CA SER A 449 -9.15 -8.46 3.72
C SER A 449 -8.25 -8.54 4.95
N LYS A 450 -8.49 -7.70 5.97
CA LYS A 450 -7.73 -7.73 7.22
C LYS A 450 -7.86 -9.07 7.94
N THR A 451 -9.05 -9.65 8.02
CA THR A 451 -9.22 -10.97 8.68
C THR A 451 -8.44 -12.08 7.97
N LEU A 452 -8.45 -12.09 6.63
CA LEU A 452 -7.74 -13.10 5.84
C LEU A 452 -6.22 -12.94 5.94
N GLU A 453 -5.74 -11.72 5.82
CA GLU A 453 -4.31 -11.40 5.86
C GLU A 453 -3.72 -11.55 7.27
N TYR A 454 -4.45 -11.14 8.32
CA TYR A 454 -4.05 -11.41 9.71
C TYR A 454 -4.00 -12.90 10.02
N ALA A 455 -4.91 -13.71 9.46
CA ALA A 455 -4.90 -15.15 9.64
C ALA A 455 -3.65 -15.79 9.01
N TYR A 456 -3.19 -15.29 7.86
CA TYR A 456 -1.92 -15.70 7.25
C TYR A 456 -0.71 -15.23 8.07
N ASP A 457 -0.69 -13.97 8.51
CA ASP A 457 0.40 -13.43 9.32
C ASP A 457 0.52 -14.15 10.67
N ASP A 458 -0.60 -14.54 11.28
CA ASP A 458 -0.61 -15.36 12.50
C ASP A 458 -0.05 -16.75 12.25
N TRP A 459 -0.33 -17.37 11.09
CA TRP A 459 0.31 -18.64 10.72
C TRP A 459 1.83 -18.49 10.62
N CYS A 460 2.32 -17.38 10.08
CA CYS A 460 3.76 -17.08 10.00
C CYS A 460 4.38 -17.03 11.40
N ILE A 461 3.74 -16.35 12.36
CA ILE A 461 4.20 -16.30 13.76
C ILE A 461 4.17 -17.69 14.40
N ALA A 462 3.15 -18.50 14.11
CA ALA A 462 3.12 -19.89 14.55
C ALA A 462 4.30 -20.68 13.98
N GLN A 463 4.68 -20.48 12.71
CA GLN A 463 5.85 -21.16 12.14
C GLN A 463 7.16 -20.75 12.84
N MET A 464 7.32 -19.48 13.20
CA MET A 464 8.45 -19.03 14.01
C MET A 464 8.46 -19.72 15.40
N ALA A 465 7.31 -19.75 16.08
CA ALA A 465 7.15 -20.42 17.37
C ALA A 465 7.50 -21.91 17.27
N LYS A 466 7.10 -22.58 16.17
CA LYS A 466 7.45 -23.98 15.87
C LYS A 466 8.97 -24.17 15.77
N ILE A 467 9.65 -23.29 15.03
CA ILE A 467 11.12 -23.33 14.86
C ILE A 467 11.84 -23.14 16.20
N LEU A 468 11.30 -22.27 17.07
CA LEU A 468 11.86 -21.99 18.40
C LEU A 468 11.41 -22.95 19.50
N GLY A 469 10.52 -23.91 19.21
CA GLY A 469 9.97 -24.83 20.21
C GLY A 469 9.00 -24.21 21.22
N LYS A 470 8.39 -23.06 20.91
CA LYS A 470 7.43 -22.34 21.77
C LYS A 470 6.01 -22.89 21.56
N LYS A 471 5.71 -24.03 22.19
CA LYS A 471 4.46 -24.78 21.99
C LYS A 471 3.17 -23.97 22.24
N ASP A 472 3.09 -23.24 23.35
CA ASP A 472 1.86 -22.51 23.71
C ASP A 472 1.57 -21.37 22.71
N ASP A 473 2.62 -20.67 22.27
CA ASP A 473 2.51 -19.64 21.23
C ASP A 473 2.14 -20.26 19.87
N TYR A 474 2.71 -21.42 19.54
CA TYR A 474 2.32 -22.16 18.33
C TYR A 474 0.83 -22.50 18.34
N GLU A 475 0.31 -23.08 19.44
CA GLU A 475 -1.11 -23.45 19.53
C GLU A 475 -2.02 -22.22 19.45
N TYR A 476 -1.66 -21.12 20.13
CA TYR A 476 -2.41 -19.87 20.13
C TYR A 476 -2.50 -19.26 18.71
N PHE A 477 -1.36 -19.09 18.04
CA PHE A 477 -1.32 -18.47 16.72
C PHE A 477 -1.83 -19.40 15.61
N MET A 478 -1.65 -20.73 15.73
CA MET A 478 -2.29 -21.68 14.82
C MET A 478 -3.81 -21.59 14.91
N LYS A 479 -4.39 -21.48 16.11
CA LYS A 479 -5.84 -21.30 16.24
C LYS A 479 -6.32 -19.99 15.61
N ARG A 480 -5.60 -18.88 15.81
CA ARG A 480 -5.91 -17.61 15.14
C ARG A 480 -5.76 -17.67 13.62
N SER A 481 -4.82 -18.46 13.10
CA SER A 481 -4.65 -18.63 11.65
C SER A 481 -5.85 -19.24 10.92
N GLN A 482 -6.82 -19.78 11.67
CA GLN A 482 -8.05 -20.37 11.17
C GLN A 482 -9.22 -19.38 11.13
N ASN A 483 -9.02 -18.14 11.60
CA ASN A 483 -10.05 -17.11 11.72
C ASN A 483 -10.79 -16.80 10.41
N TRP A 484 -10.17 -17.04 9.25
CA TRP A 484 -10.81 -16.96 7.93
C TRP A 484 -12.13 -17.76 7.84
N LYS A 485 -12.24 -18.87 8.59
CA LYS A 485 -13.43 -19.74 8.58
C LYS A 485 -14.70 -19.04 9.07
N ASN A 486 -14.58 -17.96 9.85
CA ASN A 486 -15.73 -17.18 10.31
C ASN A 486 -16.36 -16.31 9.21
N LEU A 487 -15.61 -16.05 8.13
CA LEU A 487 -16.03 -15.23 6.98
C LEU A 487 -16.32 -16.05 5.72
N TYR A 488 -15.97 -17.33 5.69
CA TYR A 488 -16.38 -18.23 4.61
C TYR A 488 -17.89 -18.47 4.65
N ASN A 489 -18.63 -18.01 3.64
CA ASN A 489 -20.07 -18.25 3.54
C ASN A 489 -20.35 -19.56 2.78
N PRO A 490 -20.80 -20.64 3.45
CA PRO A 490 -21.01 -21.93 2.81
C PRO A 490 -22.14 -21.93 1.76
N ASN A 491 -22.99 -20.89 1.73
CA ASN A 491 -24.09 -20.80 0.76
C ASN A 491 -23.63 -20.37 -0.64
N ASN A 492 -22.53 -19.60 -0.73
CA ASN A 492 -22.03 -19.06 -2.00
C ASN A 492 -20.55 -19.37 -2.26
N GLY A 493 -19.79 -19.82 -1.26
CA GLY A 493 -18.36 -20.17 -1.37
C GLY A 493 -17.40 -18.98 -1.22
N PHE A 494 -17.91 -17.75 -1.07
CA PHE A 494 -17.10 -16.55 -0.97
C PHE A 494 -16.75 -16.19 0.48
N MET A 495 -15.65 -15.47 0.64
CA MET A 495 -15.37 -14.74 1.88
C MET A 495 -16.24 -13.49 1.88
N GLN A 496 -17.16 -13.40 2.84
CA GLN A 496 -18.19 -12.38 2.87
C GLN A 496 -18.16 -11.63 4.20
N ALA A 497 -18.34 -10.31 4.13
CA ALA A 497 -18.36 -9.45 5.30
C ALA A 497 -19.53 -9.78 6.23
N ARG A 498 -19.32 -9.55 7.54
CA ARG A 498 -20.32 -9.72 8.58
C ARG A 498 -20.82 -8.36 9.05
N LYS A 499 -22.13 -8.22 9.22
CA LYS A 499 -22.75 -7.03 9.83
C LYS A 499 -23.81 -7.45 10.83
N ASN A 500 -23.75 -6.90 12.05
CA ASN A 500 -24.73 -7.16 13.11
C ASN A 500 -25.01 -8.66 13.35
N GLY A 501 -23.93 -9.46 13.44
CA GLY A 501 -24.02 -10.91 13.63
C GLY A 501 -24.56 -11.73 12.42
N ASN A 502 -24.94 -11.08 11.32
CA ASN A 502 -25.36 -11.72 10.08
C ASN A 502 -24.32 -11.54 8.96
N TRP A 503 -24.54 -12.17 7.81
CA TRP A 503 -23.88 -11.81 6.54
C TRP A 503 -24.33 -10.42 6.07
N TYR A 504 -23.43 -9.67 5.45
CA TYR A 504 -23.76 -8.41 4.79
C TYR A 504 -24.43 -8.68 3.44
N GLU A 505 -25.67 -8.24 3.28
CA GLU A 505 -26.52 -8.50 2.12
C GLU A 505 -27.20 -7.20 1.63
N PRO A 506 -27.53 -7.09 0.32
CA PRO A 506 -27.29 -8.07 -0.75
C PRO A 506 -25.79 -8.24 -1.07
N PHE A 507 -25.42 -9.42 -1.57
CA PHE A 507 -24.03 -9.74 -1.94
C PHE A 507 -23.82 -9.85 -3.46
N ASP A 508 -22.88 -9.04 -3.98
CA ASP A 508 -22.29 -9.18 -5.30
C ASP A 508 -20.77 -9.39 -5.16
N PRO A 509 -20.21 -10.53 -5.59
CA PRO A 509 -18.77 -10.79 -5.46
C PRO A 509 -17.88 -9.85 -6.29
N SER A 510 -18.46 -9.16 -7.29
CA SER A 510 -17.76 -8.21 -8.17
C SER A 510 -17.80 -6.77 -7.64
N GLU A 511 -18.51 -6.54 -6.53
CA GLU A 511 -18.65 -5.21 -5.92
C GLU A 511 -17.37 -4.81 -5.19
N VAL A 512 -16.76 -3.72 -5.66
CA VAL A 512 -15.70 -3.04 -4.94
C VAL A 512 -16.35 -2.14 -3.89
N ASN A 513 -16.15 -2.48 -2.63
CA ASN A 513 -16.71 -1.78 -1.47
C ASN A 513 -15.67 -1.68 -0.34
N ASN A 514 -16.08 -1.19 0.83
CA ASN A 514 -15.17 -0.91 1.94
C ASN A 514 -14.77 -2.15 2.76
N ASN A 515 -15.09 -3.37 2.32
CA ASN A 515 -14.74 -4.60 3.05
C ASN A 515 -13.53 -5.34 2.47
N TYR A 516 -13.15 -4.98 1.24
CA TYR A 516 -12.03 -5.56 0.52
C TYR A 516 -11.05 -4.44 0.15
N THR A 517 -9.78 -4.59 0.53
CA THR A 517 -8.74 -3.60 0.23
C THR A 517 -8.41 -3.63 -1.26
N GLU A 518 -8.64 -2.51 -1.97
CA GLU A 518 -8.38 -2.35 -3.41
C GLU A 518 -8.91 -3.46 -4.34
N GLY A 519 -10.02 -4.10 -3.93
CA GLY A 519 -10.55 -5.25 -4.65
C GLY A 519 -12.00 -5.56 -4.30
N ASN A 520 -12.38 -6.79 -4.59
CA ASN A 520 -13.71 -7.33 -4.30
C ASN A 520 -13.57 -8.76 -3.75
N SER A 521 -14.71 -9.45 -3.59
CA SER A 521 -14.71 -10.81 -3.03
C SER A 521 -14.06 -11.84 -3.95
N TRP A 522 -14.07 -11.64 -5.28
CA TRP A 522 -13.33 -12.51 -6.21
C TRP A 522 -11.83 -12.48 -5.91
N HIS A 523 -11.25 -11.33 -5.65
CA HIS A 523 -9.81 -11.23 -5.41
C HIS A 523 -9.41 -11.86 -4.06
N TYR A 524 -10.23 -11.67 -3.02
CA TYR A 524 -9.88 -12.07 -1.65
C TYR A 524 -10.31 -13.48 -1.26
N SER A 525 -11.32 -14.08 -1.90
CA SER A 525 -11.84 -15.39 -1.46
C SER A 525 -10.84 -16.54 -1.59
N TYR A 526 -9.75 -16.32 -2.31
CA TYR A 526 -8.65 -17.26 -2.50
C TYR A 526 -7.49 -17.05 -1.52
N PHE A 527 -7.50 -15.99 -0.71
CA PHE A 527 -6.39 -15.63 0.17
C PHE A 527 -6.41 -16.42 1.49
N VAL A 528 -6.18 -17.73 1.37
CA VAL A 528 -5.94 -18.65 2.51
C VAL A 528 -4.67 -19.48 2.25
N PRO A 529 -3.52 -18.84 1.95
CA PRO A 529 -2.30 -19.56 1.56
C PRO A 529 -1.77 -20.48 2.66
N GLN A 530 -2.07 -20.19 3.93
CA GLN A 530 -1.67 -20.99 5.07
C GLN A 530 -2.40 -22.34 5.17
N ASP A 531 -3.64 -22.43 4.66
CA ASP A 531 -4.53 -23.58 4.82
C ASP A 531 -5.33 -23.88 3.53
N ILE A 532 -4.62 -23.98 2.40
CA ILE A 532 -5.21 -24.38 1.11
C ILE A 532 -5.97 -25.71 1.21
N PRO A 533 -5.49 -26.76 1.93
CA PRO A 533 -6.28 -27.98 2.13
C PRO A 533 -7.61 -27.72 2.84
N GLY A 534 -7.64 -26.86 3.87
CA GLY A 534 -8.87 -26.45 4.55
C GLY A 534 -9.81 -25.66 3.63
N LEU A 535 -9.29 -24.80 2.77
CA LEU A 535 -10.08 -24.07 1.77
C LEU A 535 -10.70 -25.02 0.73
N ILE A 536 -9.93 -25.99 0.23
CA ILE A 536 -10.43 -27.05 -0.66
C ILE A 536 -11.55 -27.85 0.02
N GLN A 537 -11.36 -28.21 1.30
CA GLN A 537 -12.38 -28.92 2.07
C GLN A 537 -13.66 -28.10 2.24
N ALA A 538 -13.54 -26.80 2.53
CA ALA A 538 -14.68 -25.90 2.70
C ALA A 538 -15.55 -25.81 1.43
N HIS A 539 -14.92 -25.86 0.25
CA HIS A 539 -15.62 -25.91 -1.04
C HIS A 539 -16.22 -27.29 -1.37
N GLY A 540 -15.98 -28.30 -0.55
CA GLY A 540 -16.48 -29.67 -0.78
C GLY A 540 -15.55 -30.53 -1.65
N GLY A 541 -14.25 -30.23 -1.65
CA GLY A 541 -13.21 -31.05 -2.29
C GLY A 541 -12.65 -30.46 -3.58
N LYS A 542 -11.61 -31.11 -4.12
CA LYS A 542 -10.79 -30.62 -5.24
C LYS A 542 -11.62 -30.23 -6.47
N GLN A 543 -12.63 -31.02 -6.84
CA GLN A 543 -13.45 -30.76 -8.02
C GLN A 543 -14.26 -29.46 -7.92
N LYS A 544 -14.90 -29.20 -6.77
CA LYS A 544 -15.68 -27.97 -6.57
C LYS A 544 -14.78 -26.75 -6.44
N PHE A 545 -13.61 -26.91 -5.81
CA PHE A 545 -12.63 -25.83 -5.74
C PHE A 545 -12.03 -25.51 -7.12
N GLU A 546 -11.76 -26.52 -7.96
CA GLU A 546 -11.38 -26.29 -9.36
C GLU A 546 -12.43 -25.45 -10.12
N GLN A 547 -13.72 -25.76 -9.95
CA GLN A 547 -14.80 -24.98 -10.57
C GLN A 547 -14.85 -23.54 -10.05
N PHE A 548 -14.54 -23.32 -8.77
CA PHE A 548 -14.43 -21.98 -8.21
C PHE A 548 -13.28 -21.19 -8.85
N ILE A 549 -12.09 -21.81 -8.99
CA ILE A 549 -10.95 -21.19 -9.69
C ILE A 549 -11.29 -20.95 -11.18
N ASP A 550 -11.97 -21.87 -11.86
CA ASP A 550 -12.42 -21.65 -13.24
C ASP A 550 -13.34 -20.42 -13.36
N ALA A 551 -14.16 -20.18 -12.33
CA ALA A 551 -15.15 -19.11 -12.33
C ALA A 551 -14.52 -17.71 -12.28
N ILE A 552 -13.44 -17.48 -11.51
CA ILE A 552 -12.77 -16.15 -11.51
C ILE A 552 -12.22 -15.81 -12.90
N PHE A 553 -11.61 -16.77 -13.60
CA PHE A 553 -11.07 -16.54 -14.94
C PHE A 553 -12.14 -16.44 -16.05
N SER A 554 -13.38 -16.84 -15.75
CA SER A 554 -14.50 -16.86 -16.71
C SER A 554 -15.57 -15.79 -16.43
N ALA A 555 -15.55 -15.17 -15.26
CA ALA A 555 -16.47 -14.11 -14.87
C ALA A 555 -16.33 -12.88 -15.78
N SER A 556 -17.35 -12.01 -15.80
CA SER A 556 -17.26 -10.70 -16.45
C SER A 556 -16.10 -9.91 -15.85
N ASP A 557 -15.32 -9.22 -16.67
CA ASP A 557 -14.24 -8.32 -16.22
C ASP A 557 -14.76 -7.05 -15.54
N LYS A 558 -16.01 -6.65 -15.82
CA LYS A 558 -16.64 -5.50 -15.17
C LYS A 558 -16.76 -5.67 -13.66
N THR A 559 -16.25 -4.68 -12.92
CA THR A 559 -16.51 -4.47 -11.50
C THR A 559 -17.80 -3.68 -11.29
N THR A 560 -18.39 -3.82 -10.10
CA THR A 560 -19.52 -2.99 -9.63
C THR A 560 -19.08 -2.22 -8.37
N GLY A 561 -19.93 -1.33 -7.85
CA GLY A 561 -19.58 -0.53 -6.67
C GLY A 561 -18.70 0.67 -7.01
N ARG A 562 -17.62 0.86 -6.25
CA ARG A 562 -16.70 2.01 -6.42
C ARG A 562 -15.69 1.76 -7.55
N GLU A 563 -15.29 2.82 -8.24
CA GLU A 563 -14.14 2.72 -9.15
C GLU A 563 -12.85 2.59 -8.32
N GLN A 564 -11.98 1.65 -8.72
CA GLN A 564 -10.67 1.42 -8.13
C GLN A 564 -9.65 1.33 -9.26
N VAL A 565 -8.69 2.27 -9.28
CA VAL A 565 -7.74 2.44 -10.38
C VAL A 565 -6.70 1.32 -10.45
N ASP A 566 -6.41 0.65 -9.33
CA ASP A 566 -5.40 -0.40 -9.24
C ASP A 566 -5.89 -1.75 -9.83
N ILE A 567 -7.19 -1.93 -10.06
CA ILE A 567 -7.74 -3.17 -10.65
C ILE A 567 -7.52 -3.18 -12.16
N THR A 568 -6.38 -3.71 -12.58
CA THR A 568 -5.93 -3.72 -13.98
C THR A 568 -5.42 -5.12 -14.39
N GLY A 569 -5.19 -5.33 -15.70
CA GLY A 569 -4.69 -6.61 -16.22
C GLY A 569 -5.66 -7.78 -16.04
N LEU A 570 -6.94 -7.54 -16.36
CA LEU A 570 -8.04 -8.48 -16.09
C LEU A 570 -8.05 -9.68 -17.05
N ILE A 571 -8.26 -10.88 -16.48
CA ILE A 571 -8.64 -12.12 -17.16
C ILE A 571 -9.90 -12.64 -16.47
N GLY A 572 -11.07 -12.23 -16.96
CA GLY A 572 -12.29 -12.28 -16.15
C GLY A 572 -12.13 -11.37 -14.93
N GLN A 573 -12.34 -11.90 -13.72
CA GLN A 573 -12.11 -11.18 -12.46
C GLN A 573 -10.70 -11.39 -11.87
N TYR A 574 -9.81 -12.14 -12.53
CA TYR A 574 -8.40 -12.18 -12.10
C TYR A 574 -7.71 -10.88 -12.52
N ALA A 575 -7.12 -10.12 -11.59
CA ALA A 575 -6.42 -8.86 -11.89
C ALA A 575 -4.92 -9.02 -11.68
N GLN A 576 -4.12 -9.08 -12.75
CA GLN A 576 -2.65 -9.19 -12.61
C GLN A 576 -2.01 -7.91 -12.08
N GLY A 577 -2.61 -6.75 -12.34
CA GLY A 577 -2.01 -5.48 -11.91
C GLY A 577 -2.21 -5.14 -10.44
N ASN A 578 -2.77 -6.07 -9.64
CA ASN A 578 -2.91 -5.92 -8.20
C ASN A 578 -2.65 -7.26 -7.47
N GLU A 579 -1.94 -7.15 -6.36
CA GLU A 579 -1.29 -8.18 -5.56
C GLU A 579 -2.18 -9.30 -5.00
N PRO A 580 -3.46 -9.07 -4.61
CA PRO A 580 -4.30 -10.13 -4.07
C PRO A 580 -4.51 -11.30 -5.02
N SER A 581 -4.36 -11.09 -6.34
CA SER A 581 -4.55 -12.13 -7.35
C SER A 581 -3.30 -12.96 -7.63
N HIS A 582 -2.10 -12.48 -7.27
CA HIS A 582 -0.83 -13.01 -7.75
C HIS A 582 -0.58 -14.52 -7.52
N HIS A 583 -1.20 -15.12 -6.50
CA HIS A 583 -1.08 -16.55 -6.20
C HIS A 583 -2.17 -17.43 -6.83
N ILE A 584 -3.27 -16.85 -7.31
CA ILE A 584 -4.50 -17.60 -7.64
C ILE A 584 -4.28 -18.62 -8.76
N ALA A 585 -3.54 -18.26 -9.82
CA ALA A 585 -3.29 -19.16 -10.94
C ALA A 585 -2.55 -20.45 -10.52
N TYR A 586 -1.72 -20.38 -9.47
CA TYR A 586 -1.00 -21.52 -8.91
C TYR A 586 -1.89 -22.48 -8.12
N LEU A 587 -3.11 -22.07 -7.73
CA LEU A 587 -4.01 -22.91 -6.94
C LEU A 587 -4.49 -24.16 -7.69
N TYR A 588 -4.43 -24.16 -9.02
CA TYR A 588 -4.71 -25.36 -9.83
C TYR A 588 -3.74 -26.52 -9.53
N ASN A 589 -2.51 -26.25 -9.07
CA ASN A 589 -1.59 -27.30 -8.64
C ASN A 589 -2.13 -28.12 -7.46
N PHE A 590 -2.86 -27.47 -6.54
CA PHE A 590 -3.39 -28.09 -5.31
C PHE A 590 -4.63 -28.96 -5.56
N VAL A 591 -5.24 -28.84 -6.75
CA VAL A 591 -6.39 -29.65 -7.18
C VAL A 591 -6.04 -30.65 -8.29
N ASP A 592 -4.75 -30.96 -8.45
CA ASP A 592 -4.23 -31.92 -9.45
C ASP A 592 -4.51 -31.49 -10.91
N LYS A 593 -4.50 -30.18 -11.19
CA LYS A 593 -4.70 -29.60 -12.53
C LYS A 593 -3.54 -28.71 -12.99
N PRO A 594 -2.28 -29.16 -12.88
CA PRO A 594 -1.12 -28.32 -13.18
C PRO A 594 -1.14 -27.75 -14.61
N GLN A 595 -1.73 -28.44 -15.59
CA GLN A 595 -1.85 -27.93 -16.96
C GLN A 595 -2.60 -26.59 -17.06
N LYS A 596 -3.57 -26.33 -16.17
CA LYS A 596 -4.29 -25.05 -16.12
C LYS A 596 -3.41 -23.95 -15.50
N THR A 597 -2.60 -24.27 -14.49
CA THR A 597 -1.57 -23.36 -13.98
C THR A 597 -0.63 -22.94 -15.11
N GLU A 598 -0.08 -23.91 -15.84
CA GLU A 598 0.87 -23.68 -16.95
C GLU A 598 0.27 -22.74 -18.00
N GLU A 599 -0.98 -22.97 -18.40
CA GLU A 599 -1.68 -22.15 -19.39
C GLU A 599 -1.84 -20.70 -18.91
N LYS A 600 -2.32 -20.48 -17.68
CA LYS A 600 -2.55 -19.12 -17.14
C LYS A 600 -1.25 -18.37 -16.91
N ILE A 601 -0.24 -19.00 -16.31
CA ILE A 601 1.06 -18.37 -16.07
C ILE A 601 1.74 -18.02 -17.38
N LYS A 602 1.72 -18.92 -18.37
CA LYS A 602 2.25 -18.63 -19.71
C LYS A 602 1.53 -17.44 -20.35
N TYR A 603 0.20 -17.39 -20.28
CA TYR A 603 -0.56 -16.28 -20.83
C TYR A 603 -0.16 -14.94 -20.18
N ILE A 604 -0.05 -14.91 -18.85
CA ILE A 604 0.34 -13.70 -18.12
C ILE A 604 1.75 -13.24 -18.53
N LEU A 605 2.73 -14.14 -18.53
CA LEU A 605 4.12 -13.84 -18.93
C LEU A 605 4.22 -13.30 -20.37
N ASP A 606 3.40 -13.82 -21.29
CA ASP A 606 3.43 -13.42 -22.71
C ASP A 606 2.68 -12.10 -22.99
N ASN A 607 1.72 -11.69 -22.15
CA ASN A 607 0.78 -10.60 -22.48
C ASN A 607 0.86 -9.38 -21.56
N PHE A 608 1.30 -9.53 -20.32
CA PHE A 608 1.26 -8.45 -19.32
C PHE A 608 2.63 -7.83 -19.00
N TYR A 609 3.71 -8.36 -19.58
CA TYR A 609 5.06 -7.83 -19.44
C TYR A 609 5.67 -7.55 -20.82
N LYS A 610 6.01 -6.29 -21.11
CA LYS A 610 6.45 -5.85 -22.44
C LYS A 610 7.66 -4.93 -22.39
N ASN A 611 8.46 -4.91 -23.46
CA ASN A 611 9.55 -3.97 -23.64
C ASN A 611 9.04 -2.61 -24.17
N SER A 612 8.20 -1.93 -23.38
CA SER A 612 7.62 -0.62 -23.71
C SER A 612 7.40 0.22 -22.45
N PRO A 613 7.23 1.54 -22.56
CA PRO A 613 6.97 2.38 -21.40
C PRO A 613 5.76 1.95 -20.55
N ASP A 614 4.68 1.52 -21.20
CA ASP A 614 3.48 0.91 -20.62
C ASP A 614 3.62 -0.62 -20.45
N GLY A 615 4.85 -1.10 -20.28
CA GLY A 615 5.18 -2.52 -20.27
C GLY A 615 4.78 -3.27 -19.01
N LEU A 616 4.30 -2.56 -17.98
CA LEU A 616 3.70 -3.10 -16.76
C LEU A 616 2.21 -2.75 -16.76
N ILE A 617 1.39 -3.73 -16.38
CA ILE A 617 -0.07 -3.59 -16.47
C ILE A 617 -0.72 -2.92 -15.25
N GLY A 618 0.05 -2.69 -14.19
CA GLY A 618 -0.30 -1.99 -12.95
C GLY A 618 0.99 -1.51 -12.27
N ASN A 619 0.85 -0.99 -11.06
CA ASN A 619 1.94 -0.44 -10.25
C ASN A 619 3.11 -1.45 -10.12
N GLU A 620 4.36 -1.00 -10.20
CA GLU A 620 5.51 -1.91 -9.99
C GLU A 620 5.68 -2.32 -8.51
N ASP A 621 5.12 -1.54 -7.58
CA ASP A 621 5.08 -1.76 -6.14
C ASP A 621 6.41 -2.25 -5.55
N CYS A 622 7.43 -1.39 -5.69
CA CYS A 622 8.77 -1.59 -5.15
C CYS A 622 9.45 -2.88 -5.62
N GLY A 623 9.11 -3.37 -6.82
CA GLY A 623 9.69 -4.58 -7.41
C GLY A 623 8.81 -5.82 -7.31
N GLN A 624 7.61 -5.73 -6.75
CA GLN A 624 6.73 -6.89 -6.55
C GLN A 624 6.28 -7.50 -7.88
N MET A 625 5.84 -6.67 -8.84
CA MET A 625 5.42 -7.12 -10.16
C MET A 625 6.55 -7.78 -10.93
N SER A 626 7.75 -7.19 -10.87
CA SER A 626 8.95 -7.74 -11.47
C SER A 626 9.41 -9.04 -10.80
N ALA A 627 9.31 -9.16 -9.48
CA ALA A 627 9.66 -10.38 -8.77
C ALA A 627 8.72 -11.54 -9.13
N TRP A 628 7.42 -11.26 -9.30
CA TRP A 628 6.46 -12.25 -9.79
C TRP A 628 6.88 -12.79 -11.17
N PHE A 629 7.26 -11.89 -12.09
CA PHE A 629 7.74 -12.26 -13.42
C PHE A 629 9.01 -13.12 -13.34
N ILE A 630 10.01 -12.70 -12.56
CA ILE A 630 11.29 -13.43 -12.42
C ILE A 630 11.04 -14.84 -11.89
N LEU A 631 10.36 -14.97 -10.76
CA LEU A 631 10.07 -16.26 -10.13
C LEU A 631 9.31 -17.18 -11.11
N SER A 632 8.20 -16.68 -11.66
CA SER A 632 7.36 -17.45 -12.59
C SER A 632 8.13 -17.87 -13.85
N SER A 633 9.03 -17.00 -14.36
CA SER A 633 9.87 -17.32 -15.51
C SER A 633 10.93 -18.39 -15.21
N MET A 634 11.37 -18.49 -13.96
CA MET A 634 12.23 -19.58 -13.48
C MET A 634 11.49 -20.90 -13.28
N GLY A 635 10.15 -20.88 -13.36
CA GLY A 635 9.31 -22.06 -13.15
C GLY A 635 8.93 -22.27 -11.68
N ILE A 636 9.07 -21.25 -10.82
CA ILE A 636 8.80 -21.35 -9.38
C ILE A 636 7.96 -20.17 -8.87
N TYR A 637 7.16 -20.37 -7.82
CA TYR A 637 6.49 -19.28 -7.11
C TYR A 637 6.19 -19.64 -5.66
N SER A 638 6.22 -18.67 -4.75
CA SER A 638 5.87 -18.90 -3.34
C SER A 638 4.41 -18.52 -3.11
N VAL A 639 3.49 -19.50 -3.20
CA VAL A 639 2.08 -19.28 -2.84
C VAL A 639 1.91 -19.03 -1.34
N THR A 640 2.76 -19.65 -0.52
CA THR A 640 2.77 -19.50 0.94
C THR A 640 4.17 -19.11 1.44
N PRO A 641 4.58 -17.84 1.32
CA PRO A 641 5.83 -17.38 1.93
C PRO A 641 5.84 -17.73 3.42
N GLY A 642 6.95 -18.28 3.91
CA GLY A 642 7.01 -19.00 5.20
C GLY A 642 7.10 -20.53 5.06
N LYS A 643 6.92 -21.07 3.85
CA LYS A 643 7.31 -22.45 3.49
C LYS A 643 8.61 -22.42 2.66
N PRO A 644 9.53 -23.38 2.86
CA PRO A 644 10.75 -23.45 2.06
C PRO A 644 10.51 -23.96 0.63
N GLU A 645 9.36 -24.57 0.36
CA GLU A 645 9.02 -25.14 -0.94
C GLU A 645 8.40 -24.12 -1.89
N TRP A 646 8.62 -24.36 -3.18
CA TRP A 646 8.04 -23.59 -4.29
C TRP A 646 6.90 -24.35 -4.97
N GLU A 647 5.86 -23.62 -5.39
CA GLU A 647 4.95 -24.11 -6.42
C GLU A 647 5.63 -24.01 -7.79
N THR A 648 5.34 -24.95 -8.68
CA THR A 648 6.14 -25.14 -9.91
C THR A 648 5.34 -25.08 -11.19
N VAL A 649 5.94 -24.47 -12.19
CA VAL A 649 5.52 -24.45 -13.60
C VAL A 649 6.71 -24.73 -14.51
N THR A 650 6.47 -24.85 -15.81
CA THR A 650 7.53 -25.03 -16.80
C THR A 650 8.36 -23.75 -16.91
N PRO A 651 9.70 -23.83 -16.79
CA PRO A 651 10.56 -22.67 -16.98
C PRO A 651 10.34 -21.98 -18.34
N TYR A 652 10.33 -20.65 -18.33
CA TYR A 652 9.97 -19.83 -19.47
C TYR A 652 11.11 -19.69 -20.50
N PHE A 653 12.36 -19.66 -20.02
CA PHE A 653 13.58 -19.54 -20.82
C PHE A 653 14.17 -20.92 -21.19
N ASP A 654 15.03 -20.94 -22.20
CA ASP A 654 15.66 -22.19 -22.68
C ASP A 654 16.66 -22.75 -21.66
N GLU A 655 17.41 -21.85 -21.02
CA GLU A 655 18.36 -22.15 -19.97
C GLU A 655 18.41 -20.96 -19.01
N ILE A 656 18.44 -21.25 -17.70
CA ILE A 656 18.60 -20.27 -16.63
C ILE A 656 19.73 -20.78 -15.72
N LYS A 657 20.74 -19.95 -15.47
CA LYS A 657 21.76 -20.23 -14.45
C LYS A 657 21.53 -19.34 -13.25
N LEU A 658 21.33 -19.98 -12.11
CA LEU A 658 21.13 -19.33 -10.83
C LEU A 658 22.41 -19.44 -10.00
N HIS A 659 23.01 -18.30 -9.67
CA HIS A 659 24.22 -18.21 -8.86
C HIS A 659 23.85 -17.89 -7.42
N LEU A 660 23.95 -18.89 -6.55
CA LEU A 660 23.59 -18.77 -5.14
C LEU A 660 24.75 -18.17 -4.32
N GLU A 661 24.41 -17.52 -3.19
CA GLU A 661 25.39 -16.86 -2.33
C GLU A 661 26.40 -17.80 -1.66
N ASP A 662 26.12 -19.11 -1.62
CA ASP A 662 27.05 -20.13 -1.14
C ASP A 662 28.11 -20.53 -2.19
N GLY A 663 28.08 -19.89 -3.37
CA GLY A 663 28.99 -20.14 -4.48
C GLY A 663 28.53 -21.25 -5.42
N THR A 664 27.40 -21.91 -5.14
CA THR A 664 26.85 -22.93 -6.03
C THR A 664 26.12 -22.28 -7.22
N THR A 665 26.17 -22.95 -8.37
CA THR A 665 25.40 -22.57 -9.56
C THR A 665 24.44 -23.70 -9.90
N ARG A 666 23.16 -23.38 -10.10
CA ARG A 666 22.12 -24.30 -10.55
C ARG A 666 21.74 -23.96 -11.98
N THR A 667 21.59 -24.99 -12.83
CA THR A 667 21.13 -24.81 -14.21
C THR A 667 19.72 -25.35 -14.34
N ILE A 668 18.79 -24.48 -14.73
CA ILE A 668 17.38 -24.78 -14.92
C ILE A 668 17.10 -24.73 -16.42
N THR A 669 16.37 -25.72 -16.93
CA THR A 669 15.90 -25.78 -18.31
C THR A 669 14.43 -26.17 -18.31
N ARG A 670 13.77 -26.11 -19.47
CA ARG A 670 12.40 -26.61 -19.63
C ARG A 670 12.19 -28.06 -19.18
N ASN A 671 13.27 -28.86 -19.12
CA ASN A 671 13.23 -30.27 -18.74
C ASN A 671 13.64 -30.52 -17.27
N THR A 672 13.97 -29.48 -16.51
CA THR A 672 14.33 -29.64 -15.09
C THR A 672 13.14 -30.24 -14.33
N PRO A 673 13.33 -31.34 -13.58
CA PRO A 673 12.23 -31.98 -12.86
C PRO A 673 11.55 -31.03 -11.89
N LYS A 674 10.20 -31.03 -11.88
CA LYS A 674 9.42 -30.23 -10.92
C LYS A 674 9.77 -30.52 -9.46
N SER A 675 10.17 -31.74 -9.13
CA SER A 675 10.65 -32.11 -7.79
C SER A 675 11.94 -31.40 -7.38
N GLU A 676 12.81 -31.10 -8.34
CA GLU A 676 14.03 -30.32 -8.11
C GLU A 676 13.72 -28.83 -7.98
N LEU A 677 12.84 -28.30 -8.85
CA LEU A 677 12.37 -26.91 -8.76
C LEU A 677 11.68 -26.63 -7.43
N LYS A 678 10.89 -27.58 -6.92
CA LYS A 678 10.13 -27.45 -5.66
C LYS A 678 11.02 -27.13 -4.45
N THR A 679 12.28 -27.57 -4.44
CA THR A 679 13.21 -27.36 -3.33
C THR A 679 14.42 -26.50 -3.72
N LEU A 680 14.38 -25.84 -4.88
CA LEU A 680 15.51 -25.08 -5.42
C LEU A 680 16.09 -24.10 -4.40
N GLY A 681 17.38 -24.27 -4.10
CA GLY A 681 18.15 -23.44 -3.15
C GLY A 681 17.96 -23.79 -1.68
N PHE A 682 17.01 -24.67 -1.34
CA PHE A 682 16.62 -25.03 0.02
C PHE A 682 16.53 -26.55 0.23
N GLU A 683 17.29 -27.32 -0.56
CA GLU A 683 17.25 -28.79 -0.58
C GLU A 683 17.62 -29.41 0.78
N ASN A 684 18.41 -28.69 1.58
CA ASN A 684 18.91 -29.15 2.88
C ASN A 684 18.17 -28.55 4.09
N VAL A 685 17.08 -27.81 3.87
CA VAL A 685 16.30 -27.21 4.96
C VAL A 685 15.58 -28.31 5.76
N LYS A 686 15.78 -28.33 7.07
CA LYS A 686 15.16 -29.31 7.96
C LYS A 686 13.71 -28.93 8.25
N THR A 687 12.78 -29.83 7.94
CA THR A 687 11.39 -29.67 8.33
C THR A 687 11.20 -29.94 9.82
N VAL A 688 10.63 -28.97 10.54
CA VAL A 688 10.16 -29.17 11.91
C VAL A 688 8.75 -29.73 11.86
N LYS A 689 8.48 -30.81 12.60
CA LYS A 689 7.16 -31.43 12.65
C LYS A 689 6.13 -30.46 13.22
N ASP A 690 4.95 -30.42 12.60
CA ASP A 690 3.83 -29.67 13.13
C ASP A 690 3.37 -30.25 14.47
N LEU A 691 3.02 -29.36 15.39
CA LEU A 691 2.41 -29.73 16.66
C LEU A 691 0.90 -29.80 16.45
N LYS A 692 0.22 -30.60 17.26
CA LYS A 692 -1.25 -30.62 17.23
C LYS A 692 -1.77 -29.32 17.84
N TYR A 693 -2.81 -28.76 17.23
CA TYR A 693 -3.59 -27.64 17.77
C TYR A 693 -5.08 -28.01 17.70
N SER A 694 -5.92 -27.32 18.48
CA SER A 694 -7.36 -27.60 18.51
C SER A 694 -8.08 -27.05 17.27
N GLU A 695 -9.11 -27.76 16.82
CA GLU A 695 -9.92 -27.28 15.70
C GLU A 695 -10.81 -26.13 16.17
N GLN A 696 -10.71 -24.97 15.50
CA GLN A 696 -11.54 -23.82 15.83
C GLN A 696 -13.03 -24.08 15.58
N THR A 697 -13.86 -23.83 16.59
CA THR A 697 -15.31 -23.70 16.43
C THR A 697 -15.65 -22.29 15.94
N THR A 698 -16.30 -22.20 14.78
CA THR A 698 -16.70 -20.93 14.14
C THR A 698 -17.97 -20.35 14.75
N SER A 699 -18.08 -19.02 14.74
CA SER A 699 -19.22 -18.34 15.35
C SER A 699 -20.49 -18.44 14.48
N PRO A 700 -21.68 -18.60 15.10
CA PRO A 700 -22.92 -18.74 14.37
C PRO A 700 -23.39 -17.42 13.75
N VAL A 701 -24.28 -17.53 12.78
CA VAL A 701 -24.96 -16.42 12.10
C VAL A 701 -26.30 -16.15 12.77
N ILE A 702 -26.61 -14.90 13.09
CA ILE A 702 -27.91 -14.49 13.65
C ILE A 702 -28.63 -13.63 12.62
N ALA A 703 -29.75 -14.12 12.09
CA ALA A 703 -30.51 -13.46 11.03
C ALA A 703 -31.93 -13.12 11.51
N ALA A 704 -32.31 -11.85 11.36
CA ALA A 704 -33.69 -11.34 11.44
C ALA A 704 -33.72 -9.96 10.77
N ASP A 705 -34.91 -9.39 10.61
CA ASP A 705 -35.02 -7.97 10.25
C ASP A 705 -34.42 -7.11 11.36
N ARG A 706 -33.34 -6.38 11.05
CA ARG A 706 -32.66 -5.50 12.02
C ARG A 706 -33.61 -4.48 12.63
N ILE A 707 -34.58 -4.01 11.84
CA ILE A 707 -35.59 -3.03 12.20
C ILE A 707 -36.96 -3.65 11.96
N PHE A 708 -37.85 -3.61 12.94
CA PHE A 708 -39.19 -4.19 12.81
C PHE A 708 -40.27 -3.41 13.59
N ASP A 709 -41.53 -3.60 13.21
CA ASP A 709 -42.66 -2.84 13.79
C ASP A 709 -43.35 -3.55 14.95
N PHE A 710 -43.65 -4.83 14.76
CA PHE A 710 -44.44 -5.60 15.71
C PHE A 710 -43.64 -6.78 16.22
N THR A 711 -43.25 -7.67 15.30
CA THR A 711 -42.44 -8.84 15.59
C THR A 711 -41.48 -9.12 14.45
N THR A 712 -40.37 -9.81 14.75
CA THR A 712 -39.48 -10.39 13.74
C THR A 712 -39.03 -11.78 14.18
N GLN A 713 -38.73 -12.64 13.21
CA GLN A 713 -38.29 -14.01 13.47
C GLN A 713 -36.76 -14.07 13.48
N VAL A 714 -36.19 -14.46 14.61
CA VAL A 714 -34.75 -14.69 14.77
C VAL A 714 -34.41 -16.13 14.40
N LYS A 715 -33.53 -16.29 13.41
CA LYS A 715 -32.92 -17.56 13.01
C LYS A 715 -31.42 -17.54 13.33
N ILE A 716 -30.94 -18.58 14.01
CA ILE A 716 -29.51 -18.74 14.31
C ILE A 716 -28.98 -19.96 13.57
N THR A 717 -27.92 -19.79 12.78
CA THR A 717 -27.39 -20.84 11.91
C THR A 717 -25.91 -21.09 12.23
N PRO A 718 -25.50 -22.30 12.65
CA PRO A 718 -24.08 -22.62 12.77
C PRO A 718 -23.44 -22.74 11.38
N LEU A 719 -22.16 -22.38 11.23
CA LEU A 719 -21.43 -22.57 9.96
C LEU A 719 -21.08 -24.04 9.69
N ASN A 720 -21.01 -24.85 10.73
CA ASN A 720 -20.95 -26.30 10.61
C ASN A 720 -22.21 -26.92 11.22
N GLU A 721 -22.93 -27.70 10.42
CA GLU A 721 -24.20 -28.31 10.82
C GLU A 721 -24.11 -29.24 12.05
N LYS A 722 -22.90 -29.70 12.38
CA LYS A 722 -22.65 -30.55 13.57
C LYS A 722 -22.51 -29.76 14.87
N ASP A 723 -22.40 -28.44 14.81
CA ASP A 723 -22.17 -27.61 15.99
C ASP A 723 -23.47 -27.37 16.74
N LYS A 724 -23.39 -27.45 18.08
CA LYS A 724 -24.52 -27.10 18.95
C LYS A 724 -24.52 -25.60 19.18
N VAL A 725 -25.65 -24.95 18.96
CA VAL A 725 -25.79 -23.52 19.16
C VAL A 725 -26.46 -23.23 20.50
N TYR A 726 -25.92 -22.23 21.20
CA TYR A 726 -26.48 -21.69 22.43
C TYR A 726 -26.72 -20.20 22.25
N TYR A 727 -27.81 -19.69 22.79
CA TYR A 727 -28.16 -18.27 22.67
C TYR A 727 -28.76 -17.70 23.95
N MET A 728 -28.75 -16.38 24.08
CA MET A 728 -29.52 -15.63 25.06
C MET A 728 -30.12 -14.38 24.41
N THR A 729 -31.14 -13.81 25.05
CA THR A 729 -31.78 -12.56 24.64
C THR A 729 -31.79 -11.56 25.80
N LEU A 730 -31.59 -10.29 25.47
CA LEU A 730 -31.69 -9.15 26.38
C LEU A 730 -32.66 -8.14 25.76
N ASP A 731 -33.87 -8.05 26.29
CA ASP A 731 -34.86 -7.07 25.86
C ASP A 731 -34.52 -5.68 26.44
N GLU A 732 -35.02 -4.61 25.84
CA GLU A 732 -34.87 -3.22 26.30
C GLU A 732 -35.23 -2.98 27.79
N ASN A 733 -36.10 -3.83 28.35
CA ASN A 733 -36.56 -3.78 29.74
C ASN A 733 -35.78 -4.72 30.68
N ASP A 734 -34.85 -5.54 30.17
CA ASP A 734 -34.05 -6.49 30.95
C ASP A 734 -32.85 -5.84 31.67
N LYS A 735 -32.91 -4.53 31.98
CA LYS A 735 -31.84 -3.83 32.71
C LYS A 735 -31.60 -4.52 34.07
N ASN A 736 -30.39 -5.04 34.26
CA ASN A 736 -29.92 -5.79 35.44
C ASN A 736 -30.48 -7.23 35.60
N VAL A 737 -31.05 -7.83 34.56
CA VAL A 737 -31.48 -9.25 34.60
C VAL A 737 -30.32 -10.17 34.25
N ARG A 738 -29.93 -11.08 35.16
CA ARG A 738 -28.93 -12.12 34.86
C ARG A 738 -29.55 -13.22 34.00
N LYS A 739 -29.21 -13.27 32.72
CA LYS A 739 -29.62 -14.34 31.79
C LYS A 739 -28.52 -15.40 31.67
N THR A 740 -28.91 -16.60 31.24
CA THR A 740 -28.00 -17.70 30.91
C THR A 740 -28.24 -18.14 29.47
N PHE A 741 -27.18 -18.62 28.81
CA PHE A 741 -27.28 -19.22 27.49
C PHE A 741 -28.10 -20.52 27.52
N ARG A 742 -29.01 -20.67 26.57
CA ARG A 742 -29.84 -21.87 26.38
C ARG A 742 -29.63 -22.48 24.99
N VAL A 743 -29.89 -23.78 24.86
CA VAL A 743 -29.75 -24.49 23.57
C VAL A 743 -30.74 -23.91 22.55
N TYR A 744 -30.25 -23.58 21.36
CA TYR A 744 -31.06 -23.21 20.21
C TYR A 744 -31.61 -24.46 19.54
N LYS A 745 -32.94 -24.52 19.32
CA LYS A 745 -33.62 -25.67 18.70
C LYS A 745 -34.31 -25.31 17.39
N GLU A 746 -34.93 -24.14 17.35
CA GLU A 746 -35.71 -23.64 16.23
C GLU A 746 -35.78 -22.10 16.26
N PRO A 747 -36.12 -21.45 15.14
CA PRO A 747 -36.34 -20.00 15.09
C PRO A 747 -37.41 -19.54 16.10
N PHE A 748 -37.26 -18.32 16.62
CA PHE A 748 -38.18 -17.75 17.61
C PHE A 748 -38.55 -16.30 17.28
N MET A 749 -39.69 -15.83 17.78
CA MET A 749 -40.14 -14.46 17.57
C MET A 749 -39.67 -13.53 18.69
N ILE A 750 -39.29 -12.31 18.34
CA ILE A 750 -39.11 -11.19 19.28
C ILE A 750 -40.15 -10.10 18.95
N SER A 751 -40.55 -9.31 19.94
CA SER A 751 -41.59 -8.27 19.82
C SER A 751 -41.23 -6.92 20.44
N LYS A 752 -40.01 -6.81 20.95
CA LYS A 752 -39.38 -5.67 21.61
C LYS A 752 -37.98 -5.49 21.08
N THR A 753 -37.39 -4.31 21.24
CA THR A 753 -35.97 -4.14 20.99
C THR A 753 -35.20 -5.15 21.84
N THR A 754 -34.42 -6.01 21.17
CA THR A 754 -33.78 -7.18 21.78
C THR A 754 -32.39 -7.34 21.20
N GLN A 755 -31.40 -7.46 22.08
CA GLN A 755 -30.08 -7.95 21.73
C GLN A 755 -30.07 -9.48 21.84
N VAL A 756 -29.54 -10.16 20.82
CA VAL A 756 -29.36 -11.61 20.80
C VAL A 756 -27.88 -11.91 20.78
N SER A 757 -27.42 -12.73 21.72
CA SER A 757 -26.05 -13.24 21.74
C SER A 757 -26.06 -14.75 21.55
N ALA A 758 -25.15 -15.27 20.74
CA ALA A 758 -25.04 -16.70 20.46
C ALA A 758 -23.59 -17.18 20.32
N TYR A 759 -23.33 -18.43 20.69
CA TYR A 759 -22.09 -19.14 20.39
C TYR A 759 -22.39 -20.56 19.92
N ALA A 760 -21.45 -21.14 19.17
CA ALA A 760 -21.45 -22.53 18.75
C ALA A 760 -20.47 -23.34 19.62
N GLU A 761 -20.76 -24.61 19.83
CA GLU A 761 -19.91 -25.54 20.58
C GLU A 761 -19.71 -26.84 19.80
N ARG A 762 -18.44 -27.24 19.66
CA ARG A 762 -18.01 -28.54 19.09
C ARG A 762 -17.02 -29.20 20.04
N ASN A 763 -17.31 -30.42 20.47
CA ASN A 763 -16.41 -31.22 21.33
C ASN A 763 -15.93 -30.47 22.60
N GLY A 764 -16.76 -29.62 23.19
CA GLY A 764 -16.42 -28.79 24.36
C GLY A 764 -15.68 -27.49 24.04
N GLU A 765 -15.28 -27.26 22.79
CA GLU A 765 -14.70 -25.99 22.32
C GLU A 765 -15.80 -25.03 21.86
N LYS A 766 -15.82 -23.84 22.46
CA LYS A 766 -16.79 -22.77 22.15
C LYS A 766 -16.20 -21.78 21.16
N SER A 767 -17.04 -21.31 20.24
CA SER A 767 -16.75 -20.15 19.41
C SER A 767 -16.70 -18.86 20.25
N SER A 768 -16.28 -17.75 19.63
CA SER A 768 -16.58 -16.43 20.19
C SER A 768 -18.10 -16.20 20.22
N VAL A 769 -18.54 -15.29 21.08
CA VAL A 769 -19.95 -14.90 21.14
C VAL A 769 -20.22 -13.89 20.02
N THR A 770 -21.11 -14.25 19.10
CA THR A 770 -21.69 -13.32 18.13
C THR A 770 -22.87 -12.61 18.79
N THR A 771 -22.95 -11.29 18.62
CA THR A 771 -24.08 -10.48 19.08
C THR A 771 -24.74 -9.78 17.90
N ALA A 772 -26.06 -9.68 17.94
CA ALA A 772 -26.88 -8.95 17.00
C ALA A 772 -27.94 -8.13 17.75
N ASP A 773 -28.09 -6.86 17.37
CA ASP A 773 -29.08 -5.94 17.91
C ASP A 773 -30.26 -5.83 16.94
N PHE A 774 -31.47 -6.06 17.44
CA PHE A 774 -32.72 -5.93 16.69
C PHE A 774 -33.59 -4.86 17.33
N ASN A 775 -33.86 -3.80 16.58
CA ASN A 775 -34.55 -2.62 17.07
C ASN A 775 -36.01 -2.62 16.62
N LYS A 776 -36.90 -2.53 17.61
CA LYS A 776 -38.29 -2.22 17.34
C LYS A 776 -38.38 -0.72 17.05
N ARG A 777 -39.00 -0.35 15.94
CA ARG A 777 -39.16 1.08 15.61
C ARG A 777 -39.94 1.79 16.73
N PRO A 778 -39.53 3.01 17.09
CA PRO A 778 -40.26 3.79 18.08
C PRO A 778 -41.69 4.08 17.59
N ASN A 779 -41.86 4.25 16.28
CA ASN A 779 -43.09 4.68 15.65
C ASN A 779 -43.36 3.90 14.34
N TYR A 780 -44.64 3.74 13.97
CA TYR A 780 -45.05 3.13 12.69
C TYR A 780 -45.09 4.14 11.52
N TRP A 781 -44.17 5.10 11.52
CA TRP A 781 -44.13 6.16 10.53
C TRP A 781 -43.63 5.64 9.18
N ASN A 782 -44.09 6.29 8.11
CA ASN A 782 -43.54 6.09 6.78
C ASN A 782 -42.65 7.26 6.38
N ILE A 783 -41.70 7.00 5.49
CA ILE A 783 -40.88 8.05 4.89
C ILE A 783 -40.77 7.88 3.37
N THR A 784 -40.79 9.02 2.69
CA THR A 784 -40.43 9.17 1.28
C THR A 784 -39.24 10.10 1.20
N ILE A 785 -38.16 9.66 0.57
CA ILE A 785 -36.94 10.47 0.40
C ILE A 785 -36.87 10.86 -1.07
N ASN A 786 -36.82 12.17 -1.33
CA ASN A 786 -36.72 12.78 -2.65
C ASN A 786 -35.25 13.07 -3.00
N ALA A 787 -34.39 12.09 -2.76
CA ALA A 787 -32.96 12.11 -3.02
C ALA A 787 -32.48 10.66 -3.22
N THR A 788 -31.44 10.47 -4.01
CA THR A 788 -30.86 9.13 -4.26
C THR A 788 -29.66 8.95 -3.36
N ALA A 789 -29.75 8.06 -2.38
CA ALA A 789 -28.62 7.73 -1.53
C ALA A 789 -27.46 7.19 -2.39
N ASN A 790 -26.24 7.59 -2.05
CA ASN A 790 -25.06 7.00 -2.66
C ASN A 790 -25.07 5.49 -2.34
N PRO A 791 -24.84 4.60 -3.34
CA PRO A 791 -24.86 3.16 -3.12
C PRO A 791 -23.98 2.66 -1.97
N GLN A 792 -22.91 3.39 -1.63
CA GLN A 792 -22.01 3.05 -0.52
C GLN A 792 -22.57 3.40 0.86
N TYR A 793 -23.51 4.34 0.94
CA TYR A 793 -23.98 4.97 2.17
C TYR A 793 -25.51 4.93 2.23
N THR A 794 -26.08 3.73 2.22
CA THR A 794 -27.55 3.54 2.23
C THR A 794 -28.12 3.34 3.64
N ALA A 795 -27.26 3.10 4.63
CA ALA A 795 -27.63 2.62 5.97
C ALA A 795 -28.61 1.43 5.94
N GLY A 796 -28.54 0.60 4.91
CA GLY A 796 -29.37 -0.59 4.72
C GLY A 796 -30.75 -0.33 4.11
N CYS A 797 -31.45 0.74 4.49
CA CYS A 797 -32.72 1.11 3.85
C CYS A 797 -33.15 2.56 4.15
N LYS A 798 -34.19 3.05 3.44
CA LYS A 798 -34.75 4.40 3.64
C LYS A 798 -35.28 4.69 5.06
N LEU A 799 -35.60 3.65 5.83
CA LEU A 799 -36.11 3.84 7.20
C LEU A 799 -35.00 4.20 8.18
N ALA A 800 -33.73 4.07 7.80
CA ALA A 800 -32.59 4.31 8.69
C ALA A 800 -32.56 5.72 9.28
N VAL A 801 -33.18 6.72 8.64
CA VAL A 801 -33.25 8.09 9.17
C VAL A 801 -34.39 8.30 10.18
N ILE A 802 -35.19 7.28 10.50
CA ILE A 802 -36.32 7.33 11.44
C ILE A 802 -36.49 6.00 12.20
N ASP A 803 -35.43 5.20 12.35
CA ASP A 803 -35.50 3.87 12.93
C ASP A 803 -35.17 3.84 14.43
N GLY A 804 -34.65 4.94 14.97
CA GLY A 804 -34.25 5.10 16.37
C GLY A 804 -32.79 4.72 16.64
N ILE A 805 -32.01 4.35 15.62
CA ILE A 805 -30.60 3.96 15.72
C ILE A 805 -29.75 5.17 15.35
N LYS A 806 -28.97 5.68 16.31
CA LYS A 806 -28.05 6.80 16.04
C LYS A 806 -26.72 6.31 15.47
N GLY A 807 -26.31 6.89 14.36
CA GLY A 807 -24.98 6.78 13.78
C GLY A 807 -23.89 7.35 14.69
N ASP A 808 -22.69 6.77 14.61
CA ASP A 808 -21.53 7.24 15.35
C ASP A 808 -20.57 8.05 14.47
N THR A 809 -19.51 8.60 15.06
CA THR A 809 -18.52 9.40 14.33
C THR A 809 -17.71 8.57 13.32
N ASN A 810 -17.63 7.25 13.49
CA ASN A 810 -17.04 6.36 12.50
C ASN A 810 -18.10 5.93 11.47
N TRP A 811 -18.41 6.86 10.56
CA TRP A 811 -19.40 6.65 9.51
C TRP A 811 -19.12 5.44 8.60
N ARG A 812 -17.89 4.91 8.59
CA ARG A 812 -17.51 3.69 7.84
C ARG A 812 -18.22 2.43 8.33
N LYS A 813 -18.83 2.44 9.52
CA LYS A 813 -19.70 1.35 10.02
C LYS A 813 -21.02 1.23 9.23
N GLY A 814 -21.34 2.22 8.40
CA GLY A 814 -22.46 2.17 7.47
C GLY A 814 -23.81 2.37 8.15
N GLU A 815 -23.86 3.22 9.19
CA GLU A 815 -25.09 3.64 9.87
C GLU A 815 -25.62 4.99 9.35
N TRP A 816 -24.92 5.61 8.40
CA TRP A 816 -25.30 6.90 7.84
C TRP A 816 -25.84 6.77 6.42
N GLN A 817 -26.86 7.57 6.10
CA GLN A 817 -27.25 7.78 4.70
C GLN A 817 -26.49 8.95 4.09
N GLY A 818 -25.75 8.68 3.02
CA GLY A 818 -24.92 9.65 2.32
C GLY A 818 -25.55 10.08 0.99
N TYR A 819 -25.61 11.38 0.74
CA TYR A 819 -26.16 11.98 -0.48
C TYR A 819 -25.13 12.92 -1.11
N GLN A 820 -24.63 12.58 -2.29
CA GLN A 820 -23.62 13.39 -2.98
C GLN A 820 -24.26 14.38 -3.95
N GLY A 821 -23.80 15.64 -3.92
CA GLY A 821 -24.15 16.66 -4.93
C GLY A 821 -25.64 17.03 -5.00
N GLN A 822 -26.42 16.71 -3.97
CA GLN A 822 -27.87 16.88 -3.97
C GLN A 822 -28.37 17.30 -2.59
N THR A 823 -29.43 18.10 -2.58
CA THR A 823 -30.17 18.46 -1.35
C THR A 823 -30.94 17.24 -0.87
N PHE A 824 -30.80 16.92 0.42
CA PHE A 824 -31.62 15.90 1.05
C PHE A 824 -33.01 16.47 1.33
N GLU A 825 -34.06 15.82 0.82
CA GLU A 825 -35.45 16.14 1.14
C GLU A 825 -36.18 14.85 1.52
N ALA A 826 -36.81 14.84 2.68
CA ALA A 826 -37.60 13.71 3.14
C ALA A 826 -38.97 14.16 3.66
N ILE A 827 -39.99 13.35 3.40
CA ILE A 827 -41.37 13.54 3.87
C ILE A 827 -41.74 12.34 4.75
N ILE A 828 -41.97 12.61 6.02
CA ILE A 828 -42.42 11.65 7.02
C ILE A 828 -43.95 11.73 7.11
N ASP A 829 -44.64 10.58 7.05
CA ASP A 829 -46.07 10.43 7.32
C ASP A 829 -46.24 9.76 8.68
N PHE A 830 -46.79 10.51 9.64
CA PHE A 830 -47.08 10.03 10.98
C PHE A 830 -48.27 9.07 11.05
N LYS A 831 -48.91 8.77 9.90
CA LYS A 831 -50.11 7.94 9.70
C LYS A 831 -51.40 8.57 10.21
N SER A 832 -51.34 9.34 11.29
CA SER A 832 -52.42 10.17 11.80
C SER A 832 -51.87 11.55 12.21
N PRO A 833 -52.71 12.58 12.32
CA PRO A 833 -52.31 13.85 12.93
C PRO A 833 -51.71 13.64 14.32
N GLN A 834 -50.62 14.35 14.62
CA GLN A 834 -49.92 14.34 15.90
C GLN A 834 -49.62 15.79 16.32
N PRO A 835 -49.68 16.12 17.63
CA PRO A 835 -49.12 17.37 18.12
C PRO A 835 -47.60 17.33 18.08
N ILE A 836 -46.97 18.37 17.57
CA ILE A 836 -45.50 18.49 17.47
C ILE A 836 -45.06 19.75 18.19
N ASN A 837 -44.11 19.61 19.10
CA ASN A 837 -43.50 20.74 19.81
C ASN A 837 -41.97 20.78 19.69
N HIS A 838 -41.34 19.70 19.22
CA HIS A 838 -39.90 19.64 19.00
C HIS A 838 -39.58 18.83 17.74
N ILE A 839 -38.59 19.30 16.98
CA ILE A 839 -38.09 18.63 15.78
C ILE A 839 -36.57 18.69 15.79
N SER A 840 -35.92 17.57 15.45
CA SER A 840 -34.49 17.56 15.15
C SER A 840 -34.15 16.62 13.99
N SER A 841 -33.00 16.85 13.36
CA SER A 841 -32.37 15.92 12.41
C SER A 841 -30.84 15.99 12.55
N THR A 842 -30.17 14.85 12.46
CA THR A 842 -28.75 14.70 12.78
C THR A 842 -27.89 14.62 11.52
N TYR A 843 -26.71 15.24 11.54
CA TYR A 843 -25.76 15.21 10.42
C TYR A 843 -24.33 15.01 10.91
N LEU A 844 -23.47 14.48 10.04
CA LEU A 844 -22.04 14.29 10.30
C LEU A 844 -21.20 15.18 9.39
N GLN A 845 -20.07 15.68 9.92
CA GLN A 845 -19.00 16.29 9.14
C GLN A 845 -17.70 15.51 9.36
N ASP A 846 -17.09 15.12 8.25
CA ASP A 846 -15.71 14.66 8.13
C ASP A 846 -15.18 15.34 6.87
N SER A 847 -14.63 16.55 7.05
CA SER A 847 -14.30 17.41 5.92
C SER A 847 -13.30 16.74 4.99
N ARG A 848 -12.33 15.97 5.52
CA ARG A 848 -11.34 15.22 4.72
C ARG A 848 -11.98 14.13 3.86
N ALA A 849 -13.10 13.57 4.31
CA ALA A 849 -13.88 12.58 3.56
C ALA A 849 -14.94 13.20 2.63
N TRP A 850 -14.86 14.52 2.38
CA TRP A 850 -15.80 15.26 1.52
C TRP A 850 -17.21 15.36 2.13
N ILE A 851 -17.38 14.97 3.39
CA ILE A 851 -18.66 15.01 4.12
C ILE A 851 -18.74 16.34 4.86
N LEU A 852 -19.63 17.21 4.42
CA LEU A 852 -19.80 18.55 5.00
C LEU A 852 -21.21 18.72 5.55
N MET A 853 -21.34 19.54 6.61
CA MET A 853 -22.65 19.91 7.13
C MET A 853 -23.52 20.56 6.04
N PRO A 854 -24.85 20.35 6.08
CA PRO A 854 -25.75 21.09 5.22
C PRO A 854 -25.61 22.60 5.48
N LYS A 855 -25.76 23.45 4.47
CA LYS A 855 -25.71 24.93 4.65
C LYS A 855 -26.79 25.40 5.61
N LYS A 856 -27.96 24.79 5.49
CA LYS A 856 -29.13 25.04 6.33
C LYS A 856 -30.06 23.85 6.27
N VAL A 857 -30.93 23.75 7.28
CA VAL A 857 -32.00 22.77 7.36
C VAL A 857 -33.34 23.49 7.55
N GLU A 858 -34.33 23.09 6.77
CA GLU A 858 -35.68 23.63 6.82
C GLU A 858 -36.68 22.54 7.22
N TYR A 859 -37.59 22.90 8.14
CA TYR A 859 -38.67 22.03 8.61
C TYR A 859 -40.02 22.59 8.18
N TYR A 860 -40.84 21.74 7.57
CA TYR A 860 -42.19 22.08 7.14
C TYR A 860 -43.20 21.06 7.65
N VAL A 861 -44.43 21.49 7.90
CA VAL A 861 -45.53 20.58 8.27
C VAL A 861 -46.70 20.66 7.29
N SER A 862 -47.47 19.58 7.24
CA SER A 862 -48.68 19.48 6.42
C SER A 862 -49.70 18.53 7.06
N MET A 863 -50.99 18.78 6.78
CA MET A 863 -52.08 17.85 7.11
C MET A 863 -52.41 16.89 5.96
N ASP A 864 -52.14 17.29 4.70
CA ASP A 864 -52.56 16.56 3.49
C ASP A 864 -51.38 16.00 2.68
N GLY A 865 -50.14 16.32 3.07
CA GLY A 865 -48.92 15.89 2.39
C GLY A 865 -48.66 16.60 1.06
N LYS A 866 -49.43 17.66 0.76
CA LYS A 866 -49.32 18.47 -0.47
C LYS A 866 -48.99 19.92 -0.16
N ASN A 867 -49.73 20.51 0.77
CA ASN A 867 -49.60 21.90 1.18
C ASN A 867 -48.72 21.98 2.43
N PHE A 868 -47.47 22.39 2.27
CA PHE A 868 -46.48 22.46 3.34
C PHE A 868 -46.29 23.90 3.83
N ILE A 869 -46.30 24.08 5.14
CA ILE A 869 -46.04 25.36 5.82
C ILE A 869 -44.66 25.29 6.46
N LEU A 870 -43.81 26.29 6.21
CA LEU A 870 -42.49 26.38 6.81
C LEU A 870 -42.61 26.74 8.30
N LEU A 871 -41.99 25.95 9.17
CA LEU A 871 -41.92 26.20 10.60
C LEU A 871 -40.64 26.94 11.00
N LYS A 872 -39.51 26.43 10.52
CA LYS A 872 -38.19 26.92 10.92
C LYS A 872 -37.14 26.67 9.85
N THR A 873 -36.21 27.61 9.74
CA THR A 873 -34.94 27.46 9.04
C THR A 873 -33.82 27.56 10.07
N LEU A 874 -32.90 26.60 10.07
CA LEU A 874 -31.71 26.57 10.90
C LEU A 874 -30.48 26.66 10.01
N GLU A 875 -29.66 27.70 10.20
CA GLU A 875 -28.42 27.90 9.46
C GLU A 875 -27.27 27.12 10.11
N ASN A 876 -26.34 26.62 9.32
CA ASN A 876 -25.15 25.95 9.81
C ASN A 876 -24.11 26.94 10.35
N THR A 877 -23.53 26.62 11.49
CA THR A 877 -22.48 27.41 12.16
C THR A 877 -21.12 26.72 12.16
N ILE A 878 -21.04 25.45 11.73
CA ILE A 878 -19.79 24.67 11.72
C ILE A 878 -18.92 25.12 10.53
N ASP A 879 -17.65 25.42 10.82
CA ASP A 879 -16.66 25.76 9.80
C ASP A 879 -16.38 24.50 8.95
N PRO A 880 -16.56 24.55 7.62
CA PRO A 880 -16.24 23.42 6.75
C PRO A 880 -14.74 23.05 6.78
N LYS A 881 -13.86 23.96 7.23
CA LYS A 881 -12.43 23.68 7.43
C LYS A 881 -12.12 22.88 8.69
N ASP A 882 -13.09 22.71 9.60
CA ASP A 882 -12.87 21.86 10.77
C ASP A 882 -12.70 20.41 10.33
N THR A 883 -11.55 19.83 10.67
CA THR A 883 -11.17 18.46 10.32
C THR A 883 -11.47 17.44 11.41
N ASN A 884 -12.01 17.88 12.56
CA ASN A 884 -12.52 16.96 13.56
C ASN A 884 -13.83 16.34 13.07
N VAL A 885 -13.89 15.01 13.09
CA VAL A 885 -15.12 14.30 12.78
C VAL A 885 -16.14 14.57 13.88
N GLN A 886 -17.28 15.12 13.51
CA GLN A 886 -18.29 15.56 14.48
C GLN A 886 -19.71 15.35 13.97
N ILE A 887 -20.62 15.17 14.93
CA ILE A 887 -22.05 14.99 14.72
C ILE A 887 -22.76 16.22 15.27
N GLN A 888 -23.70 16.78 14.52
CA GLN A 888 -24.50 17.92 14.93
C GLN A 888 -25.98 17.67 14.69
N ASP A 889 -26.76 17.86 15.76
CA ASP A 889 -28.22 17.93 15.67
C ASP A 889 -28.61 19.34 15.23
N PHE A 890 -29.40 19.44 14.17
CA PHE A 890 -30.16 20.65 13.85
C PHE A 890 -31.48 20.48 14.57
N SER A 891 -31.68 21.18 15.69
CA SER A 891 -32.83 21.00 16.58
C SER A 891 -33.51 22.33 16.88
N THR A 892 -34.83 22.29 17.06
CA THR A 892 -35.61 23.47 17.43
C THR A 892 -36.88 23.07 18.18
N ASP A 893 -37.22 23.85 19.19
CA ASP A 893 -38.58 23.87 19.73
C ASP A 893 -39.47 24.71 18.80
N ILE A 894 -40.74 24.32 18.70
CA ILE A 894 -41.78 25.04 17.97
C ILE A 894 -43.02 25.20 18.85
N PHE A 895 -43.89 26.14 18.50
CA PHE A 895 -45.21 26.17 19.12
C PHE A 895 -45.95 24.87 18.80
N PRO A 896 -46.68 24.27 19.77
CA PRO A 896 -47.46 23.06 19.55
C PRO A 896 -48.31 23.16 18.29
N THR A 897 -47.94 22.38 17.27
CA THR A 897 -48.55 22.40 15.95
C THR A 897 -49.06 21.01 15.63
N GLU A 898 -50.34 20.89 15.31
CA GLU A 898 -50.91 19.62 14.86
C GLU A 898 -50.58 19.39 13.39
N ALA A 899 -49.96 18.26 13.08
CA ALA A 899 -49.61 17.90 11.70
C ALA A 899 -49.59 16.39 11.51
N ARG A 900 -49.85 15.94 10.28
CA ARG A 900 -49.71 14.53 9.89
C ARG A 900 -48.39 14.26 9.16
N PHE A 901 -47.86 15.25 8.46
CA PHE A 901 -46.64 15.12 7.69
C PHE A 901 -45.59 16.13 8.14
N LEU A 902 -44.34 15.69 8.21
CA LEU A 902 -43.16 16.53 8.37
C LEU A 902 -42.29 16.41 7.13
N LYS A 903 -41.90 17.54 6.55
CA LYS A 903 -40.87 17.59 5.51
C LYS A 903 -39.60 18.21 6.08
N VAL A 904 -38.50 17.51 5.92
CA VAL A 904 -37.15 17.97 6.27
C VAL A 904 -36.39 18.22 4.98
N LYS A 905 -35.74 19.38 4.87
CA LYS A 905 -34.93 19.74 3.70
C LYS A 905 -33.56 20.26 4.13
N ALA A 906 -32.51 19.50 3.86
CA ALA A 906 -31.13 19.83 4.19
C ALA A 906 -30.34 20.18 2.93
N TYR A 907 -29.91 21.43 2.83
CA TYR A 907 -29.28 21.97 1.63
C TYR A 907 -27.80 21.62 1.60
N HIS A 908 -27.37 20.90 0.56
CA HIS A 908 -25.98 20.48 0.44
C HIS A 908 -25.00 21.64 0.32
N PHE A 909 -23.74 21.38 0.70
CA PHE A 909 -22.69 22.38 0.66
C PHE A 909 -22.35 22.81 -0.78
N GLY A 910 -22.43 21.88 -1.74
CA GLY A 910 -22.17 22.14 -3.15
C GLY A 910 -20.82 21.59 -3.57
N LYS A 911 -20.11 22.32 -4.42
CA LYS A 911 -18.74 21.98 -4.78
C LYS A 911 -17.80 22.20 -3.59
N LEU A 912 -16.83 21.30 -3.45
CA LEU A 912 -15.76 21.42 -2.48
C LEU A 912 -14.94 22.67 -2.80
N PRO A 913 -14.66 23.52 -1.79
CA PRO A 913 -13.97 24.80 -1.96
C PRO A 913 -12.47 24.60 -2.27
N GLU A 914 -11.82 25.65 -2.80
CA GLU A 914 -10.42 25.60 -3.25
C GLU A 914 -9.40 25.15 -2.20
N TRP A 915 -9.68 25.34 -0.91
CA TRP A 915 -8.79 24.91 0.17
C TRP A 915 -8.82 23.39 0.42
N HIS A 916 -9.84 22.69 -0.08
CA HIS A 916 -10.04 21.26 0.15
C HIS A 916 -9.25 20.44 -0.88
N GLN A 917 -8.68 19.30 -0.47
CA GLN A 917 -7.86 18.45 -1.37
C GLN A 917 -8.65 17.96 -2.60
N GLY A 918 -9.95 17.73 -2.45
CA GLY A 918 -10.89 17.41 -3.53
C GLY A 918 -11.60 18.61 -4.17
N ALA A 919 -11.00 19.79 -4.19
CA ALA A 919 -11.61 21.02 -4.70
C ALA A 919 -12.29 20.82 -6.07
N GLY A 920 -13.51 21.35 -6.23
CA GLY A 920 -14.32 21.18 -7.43
C GLY A 920 -15.16 19.89 -7.50
N GLY A 921 -14.90 18.91 -6.63
CA GLY A 921 -15.76 17.73 -6.44
C GLY A 921 -17.07 18.05 -5.71
N ASP A 922 -18.08 17.18 -5.79
CA ASP A 922 -19.34 17.36 -5.06
C ASP A 922 -19.23 16.85 -3.62
N SER A 923 -19.67 17.67 -2.65
CA SER A 923 -19.74 17.30 -1.23
C SER A 923 -20.84 16.26 -0.97
N TYR A 924 -20.64 15.44 0.07
CA TYR A 924 -21.68 14.60 0.66
C TYR A 924 -22.42 15.32 1.78
N ILE A 925 -23.73 15.05 1.91
CA ILE A 925 -24.47 15.17 3.17
C ILE A 925 -24.59 13.77 3.77
N PHE A 926 -24.16 13.59 5.01
CA PHE A 926 -24.49 12.41 5.80
C PHE A 926 -25.60 12.81 6.78
N VAL A 927 -26.74 12.13 6.69
CA VAL A 927 -27.91 12.38 7.52
C VAL A 927 -28.28 11.12 8.28
N ASP A 928 -28.67 11.33 9.53
CA ASP A 928 -29.21 10.30 10.39
C ASP A 928 -30.24 10.89 11.37
N GLU A 929 -31.13 10.03 11.86
CA GLU A 929 -32.20 10.24 12.84
C GLU A 929 -32.90 11.61 12.81
N ILE A 930 -34.08 11.63 12.19
CA ILE A 930 -35.09 12.68 12.30
C ILE A 930 -36.01 12.33 13.48
N PHE A 931 -35.97 13.16 14.51
CA PHE A 931 -36.74 12.98 15.73
C PHE A 931 -37.83 14.04 15.87
N VAL A 932 -38.99 13.62 16.37
CA VAL A 932 -40.18 14.46 16.59
C VAL A 932 -40.80 14.12 17.93
N LYS A 933 -41.19 15.13 18.71
CA LYS A 933 -41.83 14.99 20.02
C LYS A 933 -43.08 15.87 20.17
#